data_AF-A0A6N9R0T6-F1
#
_entry.id   AF-A0A6N9R0T6-F1
#
_cell.length_a   1.000
_cell.length_b   1.000
_cell.length_c   1.000
_cell.angle_alpha   90.00
_cell.angle_beta   90.00
_cell.angle_gamma   90.00
#
_symmetry.space_group_name_H-M   'P 1'
#
loop_
_entity.id
_entity.type
_entity.pdbx_description
1 polymer ?
#
loop_
_entity_poly.entity_id
_entity_poly.type
_entity_poly.pdbx_seq_one_letter_code
_entity_poly.pdbx_strand_id
1 'polypeptide(L)'
;MSPKLGRSRPMRACRTDPLPQGGCRALVDADPPTWTCGAARNGLAREVHGRGLGDDDTCNDRLRHRFTHSMNDLNTTIVTIEALENDDLQFLAPDAPHRIDVIAEHSVLPFLVVRRTGADKLLVLNNGAVDHQIAKGRPVFQRSSWWREIRHHQIYFCDPGTLGTDQLSLAWGQLSREHWVVYDAARAVKALSAQLGVQEPDRRVYYGSSAGGFMALALMAGDAGATAVINNAQFDWTRWMATGLNPLREARFDNMLPSHLRKVHPVRTNVLKMLAKRRKPVRIVYYVNLASKHDREVDRPMFEAFVRSHPRLTRNVEIRPYEDPVAGHNPMSKERTLEILNCPQSSTAPLPQSTTVENVSNARLRVGGGSPRGSDKSEEGHPPMRISVDSLASLDGSVFPAESPTRIDIETDHVTIPLLVVRRDGATGLCTLSNAAVGLEKSGGRAIFQRSSWWKDIFHHQIYVCDPATVDPGAVSLAWGQISPDYWMVPDAAVAIQRISSLLGVDASSDRVYYGSSGGGFLSVAFSAHDPGSRAVINNSQFDWTTWIPRTVTTLTEQRLGGMDAEAFKHSHPERASVLDLMLRTPPASHVDYWVNLGSDHDAEVDLGQVQDFLYQHPDFASHWTVHTYQDAAAGHDAIDKATTVRIINDSIDRDEARSPWMPGTQRLEMPSSMVAFKGREWKMYGATEDDHIFRMLHTTGQFYEEQLLSFISTLVEPGDLVLDVGANIGNHTVFFAGPMGCTVESYEALPVLLPSLTANVMDNFLDERVEIIPSAVGASSGRLGIRSWDPQNVGSTSLEIREDGPIAMTTLDAKSRTVPVRLIKIDVEGMELDVLAGARATIGRDRPILVIEARDQEMDRQLRIWLADHDYVVLGVFNATPTLVAMPASGNEATQALDTLANALSALVSRFNEFDAKLDKFGRYLSQHTR
;
A
#
# COMPACT_ATOMS: atom_id res chain seq x y z
N MET A 1 3.04 -35.75 70.89
CA MET A 1 4.13 -34.96 70.29
C MET A 1 3.77 -34.69 68.83
N SER A 2 4.13 -33.51 68.32
CA SER A 2 3.87 -32.97 66.96
C SER A 2 4.99 -33.42 65.98
N PRO A 3 5.26 -32.80 64.79
CA PRO A 3 4.56 -31.78 63.94
C PRO A 3 4.24 -32.37 62.52
N LYS A 4 3.87 -31.69 61.41
CA LYS A 4 3.33 -30.36 60.96
C LYS A 4 2.58 -30.69 59.62
N LEU A 5 1.34 -30.28 59.35
CA LEU A 5 0.84 -28.99 58.82
C LEU A 5 1.40 -28.59 57.43
N GLY A 6 0.57 -28.34 56.38
CA GLY A 6 -0.91 -28.31 56.34
C GLY A 6 -1.50 -28.41 54.91
N ARG A 7 -2.83 -28.58 54.81
CA ARG A 7 -3.61 -28.85 53.57
C ARG A 7 -4.63 -27.74 53.26
N SER A 8 -5.09 -27.63 52.01
CA SER A 8 -6.38 -26.98 51.68
C SER A 8 -7.09 -27.57 50.43
N ARG A 9 -8.39 -27.87 50.59
CA ARG A 9 -9.46 -28.23 49.61
C ARG A 9 -10.63 -28.85 50.43
N PRO A 10 -11.87 -29.03 49.89
CA PRO A 10 -12.61 -28.27 48.88
C PRO A 10 -14.10 -28.01 49.29
N MET A 11 -14.94 -27.38 48.45
CA MET A 11 -16.30 -27.86 48.03
C MET A 11 -17.11 -26.82 47.20
N ARG A 12 -18.20 -27.26 46.55
CA ARG A 12 -19.15 -26.49 45.70
C ARG A 12 -20.54 -26.37 46.36
N ALA A 13 -21.32 -25.30 46.06
CA ALA A 13 -22.59 -25.35 45.29
C ALA A 13 -23.64 -24.23 45.58
N CYS A 14 -24.42 -23.88 44.55
CA CYS A 14 -25.80 -23.29 44.51
C CYS A 14 -26.10 -21.77 44.67
N ARG A 15 -26.53 -21.18 43.53
CA ARG A 15 -27.68 -20.26 43.24
C ARG A 15 -28.12 -19.13 44.20
N THR A 16 -28.29 -17.91 43.65
CA THR A 16 -29.49 -17.02 43.78
C THR A 16 -29.46 -15.83 42.79
N ASP A 17 -30.64 -15.44 42.27
CA ASP A 17 -31.08 -14.09 41.82
C ASP A 17 -32.20 -13.62 42.79
N PRO A 18 -32.84 -12.40 42.76
CA PRO A 18 -32.72 -11.22 41.86
C PRO A 18 -32.73 -9.78 42.52
N LEU A 19 -32.37 -8.72 41.76
CA LEU A 19 -32.89 -7.29 41.72
C LEU A 19 -33.06 -6.42 43.03
N PRO A 20 -33.27 -5.05 42.98
CA PRO A 20 -32.76 -3.96 42.11
C PRO A 20 -32.41 -2.59 42.82
N GLN A 21 -32.07 -1.54 42.03
CA GLN A 21 -32.13 -0.07 42.27
C GLN A 21 -31.23 0.69 43.32
N GLY A 22 -30.32 1.55 42.80
CA GLY A 22 -30.25 3.01 43.09
C GLY A 22 -29.37 3.62 44.22
N GLY A 23 -28.44 4.53 43.88
CA GLY A 23 -28.17 5.75 44.70
C GLY A 23 -26.74 6.12 45.20
N CYS A 24 -26.04 7.00 44.47
CA CYS A 24 -25.19 8.14 44.91
C CYS A 24 -23.86 8.05 45.74
N ARG A 25 -22.81 8.69 45.13
CA ARG A 25 -21.81 9.67 45.67
C ARG A 25 -20.55 9.26 46.48
N ALA A 26 -19.36 9.46 45.87
CA ALA A 26 -18.27 10.44 46.18
C ALA A 26 -17.09 10.21 45.18
N LEU A 27 -16.62 11.17 44.36
CA LEU A 27 -15.58 12.22 44.59
C LEU A 27 -14.25 11.65 45.15
N VAL A 28 -13.02 11.97 44.69
CA VAL A 28 -12.43 12.88 43.67
C VAL A 28 -10.95 12.40 43.44
N ASP A 29 -10.30 12.48 42.26
CA ASP A 29 -9.38 13.56 41.83
C ASP A 29 -8.72 13.30 40.44
N ALA A 30 -8.12 14.36 39.85
CA ALA A 30 -7.27 14.45 38.63
C ALA A 30 -7.93 14.65 37.24
N ASP A 31 -7.60 15.79 36.61
CA ASP A 31 -8.17 16.33 35.36
C ASP A 31 -7.43 15.95 34.05
N PRO A 32 -8.14 15.92 32.90
CA PRO A 32 -7.61 16.20 31.56
C PRO A 32 -7.97 17.64 31.07
N PRO A 33 -7.23 18.23 30.10
CA PRO A 33 -7.31 19.65 29.79
C PRO A 33 -8.59 20.09 29.06
N THR A 34 -9.23 21.14 29.56
CA THR A 34 -10.45 21.73 28.99
C THR A 34 -10.19 22.69 27.84
N TRP A 35 -10.91 22.53 26.72
CA TRP A 35 -11.07 23.57 25.71
C TRP A 35 -11.98 24.70 26.24
N THR A 36 -11.45 25.90 26.38
CA THR A 36 -12.23 27.08 26.84
C THR A 36 -12.91 27.79 25.67
N CYS A 37 -14.22 27.59 25.52
CA CYS A 37 -15.06 28.46 24.68
C CYS A 37 -15.57 29.64 25.53
N GLY A 38 -15.15 30.87 25.20
CA GLY A 38 -15.51 32.07 25.95
C GLY A 38 -17.01 32.40 25.85
N ALA A 39 -17.69 32.48 27.00
CA ALA A 39 -19.13 32.67 27.04
C ALA A 39 -19.56 34.12 26.77
N ALA A 40 -20.60 34.28 25.95
CA ALA A 40 -21.47 35.46 25.95
C ALA A 40 -22.92 35.03 25.68
N ARG A 41 -23.75 35.02 26.72
CA ARG A 41 -25.23 34.93 26.59
C ARG A 41 -25.91 35.92 27.53
N ASN A 42 -27.05 36.42 27.04
CA ASN A 42 -28.06 37.23 27.72
C ASN A 42 -27.76 38.73 27.88
N GLY A 43 -28.25 39.51 26.91
CA GLY A 43 -28.33 40.97 26.98
C GLY A 43 -29.29 41.55 25.94
N LEU A 44 -30.56 41.72 26.33
CA LEU A 44 -31.57 42.61 25.73
C LEU A 44 -32.02 42.37 24.27
N ALA A 45 -33.24 41.85 24.13
CA ALA A 45 -34.15 42.30 23.09
C ALA A 45 -34.89 43.56 23.57
N ARG A 46 -34.86 44.65 22.80
CA ARG A 46 -35.87 45.75 22.81
C ARG A 46 -35.69 46.67 21.61
N GLU A 47 -36.79 47.00 20.95
CA GLU A 47 -36.88 47.97 19.86
C GLU A 47 -36.68 49.41 20.36
N VAL A 48 -36.01 50.28 19.59
CA VAL A 48 -36.30 51.73 19.51
C VAL A 48 -35.99 52.23 18.08
N HIS A 49 -36.85 53.09 17.54
CA HIS A 49 -36.67 53.78 16.25
C HIS A 49 -35.56 54.85 16.24
N GLY A 50 -34.84 54.94 15.11
CA GLY A 50 -34.83 56.15 14.28
C GLY A 50 -33.72 57.21 14.46
N ARG A 51 -33.39 57.85 13.31
CA ARG A 51 -32.40 58.93 13.08
C ARG A 51 -30.92 58.47 13.16
N GLY A 52 -30.01 58.90 12.29
CA GLY A 52 -30.16 59.65 11.04
C GLY A 52 -28.86 60.36 10.62
N LEU A 53 -28.60 60.39 9.30
CA LEU A 53 -27.69 61.28 8.54
C LEU A 53 -26.20 61.37 8.96
N GLY A 54 -25.33 61.28 7.95
CA GLY A 54 -23.88 61.50 8.06
C GLY A 54 -23.19 61.08 6.76
N ASP A 55 -23.23 61.95 5.75
CA ASP A 55 -22.47 61.77 4.51
C ASP A 55 -20.97 61.89 4.78
N ASP A 56 -20.16 61.15 4.01
CA ASP A 56 -19.04 61.80 3.32
C ASP A 56 -18.65 61.00 2.07
N ASP A 57 -18.64 61.70 0.94
CA ASP A 57 -18.32 61.19 -0.39
C ASP A 57 -16.82 61.44 -0.65
N THR A 58 -16.09 60.43 -1.15
CA THR A 58 -14.97 60.55 -2.12
C THR A 58 -14.04 59.33 -2.11
N CYS A 59 -14.04 58.53 -3.19
CA CYS A 59 -13.00 58.62 -4.23
C CYS A 59 -13.21 57.52 -5.29
N ASN A 60 -12.77 57.80 -6.51
CA ASN A 60 -13.24 57.13 -7.72
C ASN A 60 -12.39 55.90 -8.13
N ASP A 61 -13.04 54.99 -8.86
CA ASP A 61 -12.49 54.02 -9.82
C ASP A 61 -11.01 53.56 -9.68
N ARG A 62 -10.83 52.29 -9.27
CA ARG A 62 -9.75 51.45 -9.82
C ARG A 62 -10.03 49.95 -9.67
N LEU A 63 -9.76 49.24 -10.78
CA LEU A 63 -9.55 47.80 -10.91
C LEU A 63 -10.77 46.87 -10.84
N ARG A 64 -11.25 46.53 -12.05
CA ARG A 64 -12.03 45.33 -12.36
C ARG A 64 -11.20 44.06 -12.06
N HIS A 65 -11.33 43.49 -10.87
CA HIS A 65 -11.04 42.07 -10.64
C HIS A 65 -12.27 41.38 -10.03
N ARG A 66 -12.79 40.36 -10.70
CA ARG A 66 -13.88 39.53 -10.19
C ARG A 66 -13.33 38.64 -9.07
N PHE A 67 -13.58 39.01 -7.81
CA PHE A 67 -13.42 38.09 -6.69
C PHE A 67 -14.45 36.96 -6.79
N THR A 68 -14.02 35.80 -7.27
CA THR A 68 -14.71 34.54 -6.97
C THR A 68 -14.57 34.29 -5.48
N HIS A 69 -15.61 34.59 -4.69
CA HIS A 69 -15.68 34.17 -3.29
C HIS A 69 -15.53 32.65 -3.24
N SER A 70 -14.71 32.14 -2.31
CA SER A 70 -14.66 30.70 -2.09
C SER A 70 -16.01 30.25 -1.52
N MET A 71 -16.50 29.08 -1.91
CA MET A 71 -17.72 28.52 -1.30
C MET A 71 -17.53 28.14 0.18
N ASN A 72 -16.29 28.20 0.67
CA ASN A 72 -15.95 28.07 2.09
C ASN A 72 -15.99 29.40 2.87
N ASP A 73 -16.26 30.54 2.22
CA ASP A 73 -16.40 31.86 2.86
C ASP A 73 -17.89 32.27 3.02
N LEU A 74 -18.82 31.32 2.91
CA LEU A 74 -20.25 31.53 3.15
C LEU A 74 -20.56 31.53 4.65
N ASN A 75 -21.52 32.35 5.08
CA ASN A 75 -22.07 32.27 6.44
C ASN A 75 -22.67 30.87 6.68
N THR A 76 -22.11 30.14 7.65
CA THR A 76 -22.56 28.79 8.00
C THR A 76 -23.82 28.84 8.87
N THR A 77 -24.87 28.16 8.44
CA THR A 77 -26.04 27.88 9.28
C THR A 77 -25.80 26.61 10.09
N ILE A 78 -25.96 26.66 11.41
CA ILE A 78 -25.80 25.50 12.29
C ILE A 78 -27.18 25.07 12.79
N VAL A 79 -27.53 23.79 12.63
CA VAL A 79 -28.85 23.24 12.97
C VAL A 79 -28.71 21.82 13.53
N THR A 80 -29.57 21.38 14.44
CA THR A 80 -29.60 19.95 14.84
C THR A 80 -30.39 19.14 13.83
N ILE A 81 -30.08 17.85 13.74
CA ILE A 81 -30.80 16.93 12.85
C ILE A 81 -32.30 16.82 13.21
N GLU A 82 -32.68 16.98 14.48
CA GLU A 82 -34.07 17.07 14.93
C GLU A 82 -34.76 18.36 14.47
N ALA A 83 -34.10 19.53 14.57
CA ALA A 83 -34.69 20.79 14.10
C ALA A 83 -34.88 20.78 12.58
N LEU A 84 -33.91 20.21 11.85
CA LEU A 84 -33.97 19.99 10.41
C LEU A 84 -35.15 19.10 9.95
N GLU A 85 -35.61 18.19 10.81
CA GLU A 85 -36.76 17.30 10.56
C GLU A 85 -38.12 17.92 10.92
N ASN A 86 -38.17 18.91 11.82
CA ASN A 86 -39.42 19.43 12.41
C ASN A 86 -39.75 20.88 12.06
N ASP A 87 -38.76 21.73 11.78
CA ASP A 87 -38.95 23.17 11.52
C ASP A 87 -38.94 23.48 10.01
N ASP A 88 -39.76 24.43 9.55
CA ASP A 88 -39.72 24.94 8.15
C ASP A 88 -38.58 25.96 8.00
N LEU A 89 -37.48 25.54 7.37
CA LEU A 89 -36.26 26.32 7.28
C LEU A 89 -36.26 27.27 6.08
N GLN A 90 -37.02 28.36 6.22
CA GLN A 90 -37.26 29.38 5.18
C GLN A 90 -36.01 30.16 4.70
N PHE A 91 -34.80 29.80 5.11
CA PHE A 91 -33.55 30.53 4.79
C PHE A 91 -32.92 30.15 3.43
N LEU A 92 -33.31 29.04 2.81
CA LEU A 92 -32.72 28.59 1.53
C LEU A 92 -33.20 29.43 0.34
N ALA A 93 -32.55 30.58 0.16
CA ALA A 93 -32.70 31.42 -1.02
C ALA A 93 -32.37 30.62 -2.30
N PRO A 94 -33.22 30.67 -3.34
CA PRO A 94 -33.01 29.91 -4.56
C PRO A 94 -31.78 30.40 -5.33
N ASP A 95 -31.18 29.48 -6.08
CA ASP A 95 -30.09 29.70 -7.02
C ASP A 95 -28.82 30.32 -6.43
N ALA A 96 -28.60 30.10 -5.13
CA ALA A 96 -27.37 30.37 -4.40
C ALA A 96 -26.91 29.13 -3.60
N PRO A 97 -25.59 28.93 -3.40
CA PRO A 97 -25.07 27.94 -2.48
C PRO A 97 -25.16 28.43 -1.02
N HIS A 98 -25.60 27.54 -0.13
CA HIS A 98 -25.74 27.77 1.31
C HIS A 98 -24.94 26.74 2.09
N ARG A 99 -24.14 27.18 3.06
CA ARG A 99 -23.35 26.31 3.92
C ARG A 99 -24.17 25.94 5.16
N ILE A 100 -24.35 24.64 5.41
CA ILE A 100 -25.10 24.13 6.56
C ILE A 100 -24.26 23.09 7.30
N ASP A 101 -24.13 23.24 8.60
CA ASP A 101 -23.59 22.22 9.50
C ASP A 101 -24.72 21.61 10.33
N VAL A 102 -24.96 20.32 10.12
CA VAL A 102 -25.99 19.57 10.84
C VAL A 102 -25.33 18.87 12.01
N ILE A 103 -25.71 19.24 13.24
CA ILE A 103 -25.28 18.56 14.46
C ILE A 103 -26.06 17.25 14.58
N ALA A 104 -25.33 16.13 14.55
CA ALA A 104 -25.80 14.80 14.89
C ALA A 104 -25.28 14.38 16.27
N GLU A 105 -25.69 13.21 16.76
CA GLU A 105 -25.38 12.74 18.13
C GLU A 105 -23.87 12.58 18.39
N HIS A 106 -23.11 12.17 17.37
CA HIS A 106 -21.68 11.84 17.49
C HIS A 106 -20.76 12.66 16.58
N SER A 107 -21.31 13.55 15.75
CA SER A 107 -20.52 14.33 14.78
C SER A 107 -21.24 15.59 14.31
N VAL A 108 -20.48 16.54 13.77
CA VAL A 108 -21.02 17.65 12.96
C VAL A 108 -20.89 17.23 11.49
N LEU A 109 -21.97 17.35 10.74
CA LEU A 109 -22.07 16.93 9.34
C LEU A 109 -22.03 18.15 8.40
N PRO A 110 -20.94 18.34 7.64
CA PRO A 110 -20.84 19.45 6.70
C PRO A 110 -21.62 19.19 5.41
N PHE A 111 -22.53 20.11 5.12
CA PHE A 111 -23.25 20.19 3.86
C PHE A 111 -23.06 21.55 3.17
N LEU A 112 -23.09 21.52 1.84
CA LEU A 112 -23.36 22.68 0.99
C LEU A 112 -24.62 22.38 0.19
N VAL A 113 -25.59 23.28 0.22
CA VAL A 113 -26.93 23.06 -0.34
C VAL A 113 -27.27 24.15 -1.35
N VAL A 114 -27.78 23.73 -2.51
CA VAL A 114 -28.23 24.64 -3.58
C VAL A 114 -29.67 24.30 -3.92
N ARG A 115 -30.58 25.20 -3.57
CA ARG A 115 -31.98 25.14 -4.03
C ARG A 115 -32.04 25.66 -5.46
N ARG A 116 -32.69 24.93 -6.38
CA ARG A 116 -32.90 25.37 -7.77
C ARG A 116 -34.34 25.80 -8.02
N THR A 117 -34.53 26.96 -8.66
CA THR A 117 -35.87 27.40 -9.06
C THR A 117 -36.45 26.44 -10.11
N GLY A 118 -37.64 25.91 -9.84
CA GLY A 118 -38.35 25.00 -10.75
C GLY A 118 -37.79 23.58 -10.84
N ALA A 119 -36.80 23.21 -10.03
CA ALA A 119 -36.34 21.82 -9.94
C ALA A 119 -37.27 20.98 -9.07
N ASP A 120 -37.44 19.71 -9.44
CA ASP A 120 -38.31 18.73 -8.78
C ASP A 120 -37.57 17.43 -8.38
N LYS A 121 -36.24 17.43 -8.54
CA LYS A 121 -35.30 16.34 -8.26
C LYS A 121 -34.10 16.86 -7.48
N LEU A 122 -33.46 15.96 -6.75
CA LEU A 122 -32.27 16.23 -5.95
C LEU A 122 -31.09 15.35 -6.37
N LEU A 123 -29.93 15.96 -6.53
CA LEU A 123 -28.63 15.32 -6.68
C LEU A 123 -27.82 15.45 -5.38
N VAL A 124 -27.38 14.33 -4.82
CA VAL A 124 -26.54 14.25 -3.62
C VAL A 124 -25.13 13.87 -4.05
N LEU A 125 -24.13 14.72 -3.83
CA LEU A 125 -22.75 14.52 -4.27
C LEU A 125 -21.83 14.25 -3.07
N ASN A 126 -21.04 13.17 -3.15
CA ASN A 126 -20.19 12.68 -2.05
C ASN A 126 -18.70 12.83 -2.38
N ASN A 127 -17.89 13.36 -1.47
CA ASN A 127 -16.44 13.46 -1.68
C ASN A 127 -15.74 12.09 -1.75
N GLY A 128 -14.71 12.01 -2.60
CA GLY A 128 -13.63 11.03 -2.47
C GLY A 128 -12.48 11.60 -1.66
N ALA A 129 -11.25 11.25 -2.02
CA ALA A 129 -10.04 11.72 -1.32
C ALA A 129 -9.93 13.25 -1.31
N VAL A 130 -9.51 13.81 -0.17
CA VAL A 130 -9.35 15.23 0.08
C VAL A 130 -7.86 15.57 0.18
N ASP A 131 -7.44 16.55 -0.61
CA ASP A 131 -6.14 17.19 -0.49
C ASP A 131 -6.18 18.22 0.65
N HIS A 132 -5.42 17.95 1.72
CA HIS A 132 -5.38 18.80 2.90
C HIS A 132 -4.54 20.08 2.76
N GLN A 133 -3.59 20.11 1.82
CA GLN A 133 -2.83 21.32 1.49
C GLN A 133 -3.75 22.35 0.80
N ILE A 134 -4.66 21.88 -0.06
CA ILE A 134 -5.70 22.69 -0.69
C ILE A 134 -6.82 23.02 0.30
N ALA A 135 -7.29 22.05 1.08
CA ALA A 135 -8.42 22.23 2.01
C ALA A 135 -8.10 23.18 3.16
N LYS A 136 -6.86 23.16 3.68
CA LYS A 136 -6.41 23.96 4.83
C LYS A 136 -7.33 23.82 6.05
N GLY A 137 -7.72 22.59 6.36
CA GLY A 137 -8.65 22.24 7.45
C GLY A 137 -10.11 22.66 7.24
N ARG A 138 -10.47 23.14 6.04
CA ARG A 138 -11.84 23.54 5.70
C ARG A 138 -12.60 22.39 5.01
N PRO A 139 -13.93 22.28 5.17
CA PRO A 139 -14.80 21.37 4.43
C PRO A 139 -14.56 21.40 2.91
N VAL A 140 -14.54 20.24 2.26
CA VAL A 140 -14.33 20.11 0.81
C VAL A 140 -15.55 19.50 0.13
N PHE A 141 -16.36 20.36 -0.47
CA PHE A 141 -17.48 19.99 -1.30
C PHE A 141 -17.01 19.70 -2.73
N GLN A 142 -16.54 18.48 -2.99
CA GLN A 142 -16.10 18.08 -4.32
C GLN A 142 -17.20 18.30 -5.37
N ARG A 143 -16.81 18.87 -6.52
CA ARG A 143 -17.70 19.26 -7.64
C ARG A 143 -18.68 20.41 -7.32
N SER A 144 -18.51 21.09 -6.19
CA SER A 144 -19.27 22.33 -5.88
C SER A 144 -19.11 23.39 -6.96
N SER A 145 -17.96 23.50 -7.62
CA SER A 145 -17.73 24.45 -8.72
C SER A 145 -18.69 24.27 -9.90
N TRP A 146 -19.31 23.10 -10.06
CA TRP A 146 -20.26 22.78 -11.12
C TRP A 146 -21.69 23.23 -10.82
N TRP A 147 -21.94 23.83 -9.65
CA TRP A 147 -23.30 24.08 -9.15
C TRP A 147 -24.21 24.78 -10.16
N ARG A 148 -23.67 25.75 -10.92
CA ARG A 148 -24.35 26.53 -11.99
C ARG A 148 -24.86 25.68 -13.16
N GLU A 149 -24.24 24.53 -13.42
CA GLU A 149 -24.53 23.67 -14.57
C GLU A 149 -25.42 22.48 -14.20
N ILE A 150 -25.64 22.25 -12.91
CA ILE A 150 -26.56 21.23 -12.39
C ILE A 150 -27.98 21.82 -12.30
N ARG A 151 -28.90 21.19 -13.02
CA ARG A 151 -30.32 21.59 -13.18
C ARG A 151 -31.22 21.14 -12.02
N HIS A 152 -30.71 20.26 -11.16
CA HIS A 152 -31.43 19.70 -10.01
C HIS A 152 -31.05 20.46 -8.73
N HIS A 153 -31.87 20.33 -7.67
CA HIS A 153 -31.42 20.70 -6.32
C HIS A 153 -30.13 19.93 -6.00
N GLN A 154 -29.24 20.53 -5.22
CA GLN A 154 -27.96 19.90 -4.87
C GLN A 154 -27.77 19.85 -3.36
N ILE A 155 -27.30 18.71 -2.87
CA ILE A 155 -26.67 18.57 -1.56
C ILE A 155 -25.27 18.00 -1.81
N TYR A 156 -24.24 18.74 -1.42
CA TYR A 156 -22.87 18.22 -1.36
C TYR A 156 -22.59 17.82 0.09
N PHE A 157 -22.16 16.58 0.29
CA PHE A 157 -21.72 16.08 1.59
C PHE A 157 -20.19 16.01 1.61
N CYS A 158 -19.59 16.47 2.71
CA CYS A 158 -18.19 16.27 3.03
C CYS A 158 -18.11 15.28 4.19
N ASP A 159 -17.44 14.15 3.99
CA ASP A 159 -17.11 13.18 5.02
C ASP A 159 -16.40 13.88 6.21
N PRO A 160 -16.98 13.88 7.44
CA PRO A 160 -16.35 14.52 8.60
C PRO A 160 -15.02 13.89 9.00
N GLY A 161 -14.73 12.65 8.56
CA GLY A 161 -13.44 11.99 8.79
C GLY A 161 -12.29 12.67 8.04
N THR A 162 -12.58 13.58 7.12
CA THR A 162 -11.58 14.44 6.44
C THR A 162 -11.53 15.86 7.04
N LEU A 163 -11.87 16.03 8.32
CA LEU A 163 -11.83 17.30 9.04
C LEU A 163 -11.33 17.11 10.48
N GLY A 164 -10.86 18.20 11.08
CA GLY A 164 -10.34 18.21 12.46
C GLY A 164 -8.82 18.07 12.53
N THR A 165 -8.30 17.96 13.76
CA THR A 165 -6.87 17.81 14.03
C THR A 165 -6.31 16.44 13.66
N ASP A 166 -7.18 15.44 13.52
CA ASP A 166 -6.90 14.06 13.15
C ASP A 166 -7.55 13.70 11.79
N GLN A 167 -7.68 14.70 10.91
CA GLN A 167 -8.25 14.56 9.57
C GLN A 167 -7.47 13.53 8.72
N LEU A 168 -8.20 12.62 8.08
CA LEU A 168 -7.66 11.69 7.10
C LEU A 168 -7.86 12.24 5.69
N SER A 169 -6.95 11.99 4.76
CA SER A 169 -7.20 12.30 3.34
C SER A 169 -8.38 11.50 2.78
N LEU A 170 -8.72 10.36 3.39
CA LEU A 170 -9.87 9.54 3.02
C LEU A 170 -10.33 8.67 4.19
N ALA A 171 -11.64 8.66 4.48
CA ALA A 171 -12.20 7.97 5.66
C ALA A 171 -13.40 7.04 5.38
N TRP A 172 -14.05 7.09 4.20
CA TRP A 172 -15.26 6.30 3.88
C TRP A 172 -16.34 6.35 4.99
N GLY A 173 -16.47 7.51 5.64
CA GLY A 173 -17.40 7.78 6.73
C GLY A 173 -17.04 7.14 8.09
N GLN A 174 -15.88 6.49 8.23
CA GLN A 174 -15.46 5.83 9.46
C GLN A 174 -14.91 6.86 10.47
N LEU A 175 -15.68 7.18 11.51
CA LEU A 175 -15.29 8.18 12.52
C LEU A 175 -14.71 7.56 13.79
N SER A 176 -15.06 6.33 14.13
CA SER A 176 -14.41 5.56 15.20
C SER A 176 -14.67 4.06 15.04
N ARG A 177 -14.08 3.24 15.92
CA ARG A 177 -14.36 1.80 16.00
C ARG A 177 -15.85 1.49 16.15
N GLU A 178 -16.61 2.34 16.84
CA GLU A 178 -18.04 2.13 17.09
C GLU A 178 -18.93 2.87 16.09
N HIS A 179 -18.55 4.09 15.70
CA HIS A 179 -19.42 4.99 14.94
C HIS A 179 -19.08 5.10 13.45
N TRP A 180 -20.11 5.06 12.60
CA TRP A 180 -20.03 5.19 11.14
C TRP A 180 -21.05 6.23 10.66
N VAL A 181 -20.56 7.32 10.09
CA VAL A 181 -21.35 8.55 9.83
C VAL A 181 -22.50 8.36 8.84
N VAL A 182 -22.46 7.29 8.04
CA VAL A 182 -23.42 6.99 6.97
C VAL A 182 -24.88 6.99 7.47
N TYR A 183 -25.13 6.55 8.70
CA TYR A 183 -26.49 6.54 9.25
C TYR A 183 -27.03 7.95 9.50
N ASP A 184 -26.24 8.81 10.16
CA ASP A 184 -26.61 10.19 10.46
C ASP A 184 -26.65 11.04 9.19
N ALA A 185 -25.67 10.88 8.31
CA ALA A 185 -25.63 11.53 7.00
C ALA A 185 -26.84 11.15 6.13
N ALA A 186 -27.27 9.88 6.12
CA ALA A 186 -28.47 9.47 5.38
C ALA A 186 -29.75 10.06 5.98
N ARG A 187 -29.84 10.22 7.31
CA ARG A 187 -30.95 10.90 7.98
C ARG A 187 -30.95 12.40 7.62
N ALA A 188 -29.82 13.09 7.74
CA ALA A 188 -29.67 14.50 7.44
C ALA A 188 -29.95 14.83 5.95
N VAL A 189 -29.46 14.01 5.01
CA VAL A 189 -29.75 14.17 3.58
C VAL A 189 -31.25 14.06 3.28
N LYS A 190 -31.97 13.14 3.92
CA LYS A 190 -33.44 13.01 3.75
C LYS A 190 -34.19 14.22 4.31
N ALA A 191 -33.78 14.72 5.48
CA ALA A 191 -34.38 15.90 6.08
C ALA A 191 -34.12 17.16 5.23
N LEU A 192 -32.87 17.41 4.80
CA LEU A 192 -32.56 18.47 3.81
C LEU A 192 -33.34 18.31 2.49
N SER A 193 -33.52 17.07 2.02
CA SER A 193 -34.33 16.80 0.82
C SER A 193 -35.80 17.18 1.00
N ALA A 194 -36.37 16.97 2.19
CA ALA A 194 -37.74 17.38 2.52
C ALA A 194 -37.87 18.92 2.53
N GLN A 195 -36.90 19.64 3.11
CA GLN A 195 -36.82 21.11 3.08
C GLN A 195 -36.71 21.67 1.65
N LEU A 196 -36.10 20.92 0.73
CA LEU A 196 -36.04 21.24 -0.71
C LEU A 196 -37.31 20.86 -1.49
N GLY A 197 -38.32 20.27 -0.83
CA GLY A 197 -39.57 19.84 -1.45
C GLY A 197 -39.50 18.52 -2.22
N VAL A 198 -38.43 17.72 -2.03
CA VAL A 198 -38.22 16.43 -2.71
C VAL A 198 -38.37 15.30 -1.68
N GLN A 199 -39.58 14.76 -1.51
CA GLN A 199 -39.82 13.72 -0.51
C GLN A 199 -39.65 12.30 -1.07
N GLU A 200 -40.00 12.10 -2.35
CA GLU A 200 -40.03 10.80 -2.99
C GLU A 200 -38.61 10.28 -3.31
N PRO A 201 -38.25 9.05 -2.88
CA PRO A 201 -36.92 8.50 -3.10
C PRO A 201 -36.50 8.43 -4.58
N ASP A 202 -37.42 8.12 -5.49
CA ASP A 202 -37.12 7.97 -6.92
C ASP A 202 -36.75 9.27 -7.63
N ARG A 203 -37.00 10.43 -6.99
CA ARG A 203 -36.53 11.77 -7.40
C ARG A 203 -35.14 12.12 -6.86
N ARG A 204 -34.53 11.27 -6.02
CA ARG A 204 -33.17 11.43 -5.49
C ARG A 204 -32.15 10.58 -6.24
N VAL A 205 -31.03 11.22 -6.59
CA VAL A 205 -29.86 10.60 -7.19
C VAL A 205 -28.65 10.82 -6.30
N TYR A 206 -27.99 9.74 -5.87
CA TYR A 206 -26.72 9.77 -5.16
C TYR A 206 -25.58 9.61 -6.16
N TYR A 207 -24.62 10.52 -6.16
CA TYR A 207 -23.45 10.50 -7.03
C TYR A 207 -22.14 10.52 -6.24
N GLY A 208 -21.17 9.77 -6.75
CA GLY A 208 -19.77 9.91 -6.40
C GLY A 208 -18.89 8.98 -7.21
N SER A 209 -17.61 9.30 -7.25
CA SER A 209 -16.57 8.49 -7.87
C SER A 209 -15.60 7.96 -6.82
N SER A 210 -14.93 6.84 -7.08
CA SER A 210 -13.99 6.23 -6.13
C SER A 210 -14.66 6.07 -4.76
N ALA A 211 -14.09 6.63 -3.68
CA ALA A 211 -14.65 6.53 -2.34
C ALA A 211 -15.96 7.32 -2.16
N GLY A 212 -16.17 8.37 -2.96
CA GLY A 212 -17.47 9.03 -3.06
C GLY A 212 -18.54 8.10 -3.65
N GLY A 213 -18.15 7.14 -4.50
CA GLY A 213 -19.04 6.11 -5.04
C GLY A 213 -19.45 5.09 -3.97
N PHE A 214 -18.50 4.67 -3.11
CA PHE A 214 -18.80 3.90 -1.90
C PHE A 214 -19.81 4.63 -1.01
N MET A 215 -19.56 5.92 -0.72
CA MET A 215 -20.46 6.75 0.10
C MET A 215 -21.84 6.94 -0.56
N ALA A 216 -21.90 7.15 -1.87
CA ALA A 216 -23.15 7.24 -2.62
C ALA A 216 -24.00 5.96 -2.50
N LEU A 217 -23.37 4.77 -2.56
CA LEU A 217 -24.05 3.49 -2.32
C LEU A 217 -24.49 3.33 -0.87
N ALA A 218 -23.66 3.72 0.08
CA ALA A 218 -23.92 3.58 1.51
C ALA A 218 -25.10 4.47 1.96
N LEU A 219 -25.17 5.71 1.50
CA LEU A 219 -26.31 6.60 1.75
C LEU A 219 -27.58 6.11 1.03
N MET A 220 -27.48 5.71 -0.25
CA MET A 220 -28.61 5.16 -1.01
C MET A 220 -29.15 3.85 -0.40
N ALA A 221 -28.31 3.06 0.29
CA ALA A 221 -28.74 1.88 1.01
C ALA A 221 -29.83 2.20 2.06
N GLY A 222 -29.76 3.38 2.69
CA GLY A 222 -30.74 3.92 3.65
C GLY A 222 -31.94 4.66 3.05
N ASP A 223 -32.02 4.77 1.72
CA ASP A 223 -33.05 5.52 0.99
C ASP A 223 -33.75 4.65 -0.08
N ALA A 224 -34.77 3.91 0.35
CA ALA A 224 -35.32 2.78 -0.38
C ALA A 224 -36.22 3.17 -1.58
N GLY A 225 -35.59 3.54 -2.69
CA GLY A 225 -36.22 3.82 -4.00
C GLY A 225 -35.40 4.77 -4.88
N ALA A 226 -34.42 5.45 -4.27
CA ALA A 226 -33.44 6.29 -4.93
C ALA A 226 -32.49 5.53 -5.86
N THR A 227 -31.80 6.31 -6.68
CA THR A 227 -30.81 5.81 -7.66
C THR A 227 -29.41 6.20 -7.22
N ALA A 228 -28.46 5.29 -7.32
CA ALA A 228 -27.03 5.64 -7.28
C ALA A 228 -26.46 5.67 -8.70
N VAL A 229 -25.74 6.74 -9.03
CA VAL A 229 -24.88 6.82 -10.22
C VAL A 229 -23.46 6.87 -9.70
N ILE A 230 -22.64 5.88 -10.05
CA ILE A 230 -21.29 5.73 -9.51
C ILE A 230 -20.29 5.56 -10.64
N ASN A 231 -19.07 6.05 -10.45
CA ASN A 231 -18.01 5.98 -11.46
C ASN A 231 -16.68 5.54 -10.84
N ASN A 232 -16.08 4.45 -11.34
CA ASN A 232 -14.83 3.89 -10.82
C ASN A 232 -14.85 3.75 -9.29
N ALA A 233 -15.95 3.24 -8.75
CA ALA A 233 -16.23 3.25 -7.32
C ALA A 233 -15.65 2.01 -6.64
N GLN A 234 -15.00 2.20 -5.50
CA GLN A 234 -14.61 1.06 -4.67
C GLN A 234 -15.82 0.49 -3.92
N PHE A 235 -15.77 -0.81 -3.68
CA PHE A 235 -16.81 -1.53 -2.95
C PHE A 235 -16.39 -2.04 -1.57
N ASP A 236 -15.08 -2.30 -1.39
CA ASP A 236 -14.48 -2.76 -0.13
C ASP A 236 -13.21 -1.95 0.18
N TRP A 237 -13.30 -0.98 1.09
CA TRP A 237 -12.15 -0.12 1.39
C TRP A 237 -11.01 -0.87 2.08
N THR A 238 -11.27 -2.05 2.66
CA THR A 238 -10.23 -2.91 3.25
C THR A 238 -9.41 -3.70 2.22
N ARG A 239 -9.76 -3.58 0.93
CA ARG A 239 -9.03 -4.15 -0.22
C ARG A 239 -8.39 -3.07 -1.10
N TRP A 240 -8.50 -1.79 -0.70
CA TRP A 240 -7.93 -0.66 -1.44
C TRP A 240 -6.59 -0.22 -0.84
N MET A 241 -5.85 0.61 -1.60
CA MET A 241 -4.44 0.96 -1.42
C MET A 241 -4.02 1.19 0.05
N ALA A 242 -2.85 0.65 0.41
CA ALA A 242 -2.26 0.77 1.75
C ALA A 242 -2.18 2.22 2.27
N THR A 243 -1.98 3.18 1.36
CA THR A 243 -1.93 4.64 1.62
C THR A 243 -3.25 5.22 2.16
N GLY A 244 -4.41 4.72 1.73
CA GLY A 244 -5.71 5.09 2.32
C GLY A 244 -6.13 4.19 3.47
N LEU A 245 -5.72 2.91 3.42
CA LEU A 245 -6.12 1.88 4.37
C LEU A 245 -5.40 1.98 5.72
N ASN A 246 -4.09 2.18 5.73
CA ASN A 246 -3.29 2.14 6.97
C ASN A 246 -3.56 3.33 7.90
N PRO A 247 -3.58 4.60 7.43
CA PRO A 247 -3.91 5.74 8.29
C PRO A 247 -5.32 5.61 8.91
N LEU A 248 -6.27 5.09 8.14
CA LEU A 248 -7.62 4.85 8.64
C LEU A 248 -7.66 3.73 9.71
N ARG A 249 -6.93 2.63 9.50
CA ARG A 249 -6.84 1.53 10.48
C ARG A 249 -6.19 1.98 11.78
N GLU A 250 -5.10 2.71 11.68
CA GLU A 250 -4.37 3.27 12.81
C GLU A 250 -5.24 4.27 13.59
N ALA A 251 -5.83 5.26 12.92
CA ALA A 251 -6.58 6.33 13.56
C ALA A 251 -7.98 5.95 14.07
N ARG A 252 -8.58 4.85 13.59
CA ARG A 252 -10.00 4.51 13.86
C ARG A 252 -10.26 3.07 14.32
N PHE A 253 -9.30 2.15 14.17
CA PHE A 253 -9.52 0.71 14.37
C PHE A 253 -8.35 0.00 15.06
N ASP A 254 -7.60 0.68 15.92
CA ASP A 254 -6.52 0.08 16.73
C ASP A 254 -5.49 -0.70 15.87
N ASN A 255 -5.27 -0.26 14.63
CA ASN A 255 -4.47 -0.91 13.59
C ASN A 255 -4.88 -2.37 13.25
N MET A 256 -6.11 -2.80 13.55
CA MET A 256 -6.61 -4.16 13.26
C MET A 256 -6.40 -4.58 11.80
N LEU A 257 -5.97 -5.83 11.58
CA LEU A 257 -5.71 -6.37 10.23
C LEU A 257 -6.95 -6.30 9.31
N PRO A 258 -6.78 -6.10 7.98
CA PRO A 258 -7.91 -5.94 7.07
C PRO A 258 -8.85 -7.16 7.03
N SER A 259 -8.28 -8.38 7.11
CA SER A 259 -9.02 -9.64 7.20
C SER A 259 -9.83 -9.75 8.51
N HIS A 260 -9.33 -9.20 9.62
CA HIS A 260 -10.06 -9.13 10.88
C HIS A 260 -11.19 -8.09 10.82
N LEU A 261 -10.94 -6.92 10.21
CA LEU A 261 -11.96 -5.90 9.99
C LEU A 261 -13.12 -6.40 9.13
N ARG A 262 -12.83 -7.16 8.05
CA ARG A 262 -13.86 -7.81 7.22
C ARG A 262 -14.73 -8.80 8.00
N LYS A 263 -14.17 -9.44 9.05
CA LYS A 263 -14.89 -10.36 9.95
C LYS A 263 -15.74 -9.62 11.01
N VAL A 264 -15.20 -8.59 11.65
CA VAL A 264 -15.87 -7.86 12.77
C VAL A 264 -16.86 -6.79 12.28
N HIS A 265 -16.55 -6.09 11.19
CA HIS A 265 -17.35 -4.96 10.67
C HIS A 265 -17.79 -5.13 9.20
N PRO A 266 -18.34 -6.29 8.78
CA PRO A 266 -18.50 -6.67 7.36
C PRO A 266 -19.32 -5.69 6.51
N VAL A 267 -20.32 -5.00 7.08
CA VAL A 267 -21.15 -4.02 6.35
C VAL A 267 -20.53 -2.62 6.28
N ARG A 268 -19.55 -2.32 7.15
CA ARG A 268 -18.82 -1.06 7.15
C ARG A 268 -17.60 -1.14 6.23
N THR A 269 -16.95 -2.31 6.15
CA THR A 269 -15.82 -2.56 5.24
C THR A 269 -16.28 -2.64 3.80
N ASN A 270 -17.38 -3.35 3.54
CA ASN A 270 -17.87 -3.67 2.21
C ASN A 270 -19.34 -3.22 2.01
N VAL A 271 -19.56 -2.23 1.15
CA VAL A 271 -20.91 -1.66 0.94
C VAL A 271 -21.85 -2.65 0.22
N LEU A 272 -21.32 -3.62 -0.53
CA LEU A 272 -22.14 -4.68 -1.14
C LEU A 272 -22.70 -5.63 -0.08
N LYS A 273 -21.94 -5.90 1.00
CA LYS A 273 -22.46 -6.64 2.18
C LYS A 273 -23.58 -5.86 2.91
N MET A 274 -23.60 -4.52 2.83
CA MET A 274 -24.73 -3.69 3.30
C MET A 274 -25.93 -3.80 2.36
N LEU A 275 -25.73 -3.66 1.03
CA LEU A 275 -26.80 -3.76 0.03
C LEU A 275 -27.46 -5.15 0.01
N ALA A 276 -26.69 -6.23 0.19
CA ALA A 276 -27.17 -7.61 0.26
C ALA A 276 -28.28 -7.82 1.33
N LYS A 277 -28.27 -7.03 2.41
CA LYS A 277 -29.30 -7.10 3.47
C LYS A 277 -30.66 -6.50 3.06
N ARG A 278 -30.75 -5.81 1.92
CA ARG A 278 -31.98 -5.16 1.46
C ARG A 278 -32.96 -6.15 0.83
N ARG A 279 -34.25 -5.97 1.15
CA ARG A 279 -35.37 -6.73 0.55
C ARG A 279 -35.93 -6.11 -0.72
N LYS A 280 -35.80 -4.79 -0.90
CA LYS A 280 -36.26 -4.05 -2.08
C LYS A 280 -35.10 -3.91 -3.08
N PRO A 281 -35.35 -4.07 -4.40
CA PRO A 281 -34.35 -3.87 -5.44
C PRO A 281 -33.57 -2.56 -5.31
N VAL A 282 -32.30 -2.59 -5.70
CA VAL A 282 -31.43 -1.40 -5.80
C VAL A 282 -31.45 -0.85 -7.22
N ARG A 283 -31.32 0.46 -7.38
CA ARG A 283 -31.20 1.14 -8.67
C ARG A 283 -29.80 1.73 -8.75
N ILE A 284 -28.93 1.15 -9.58
CA ILE A 284 -27.52 1.54 -9.67
C ILE A 284 -27.13 1.64 -11.14
N VAL A 285 -26.51 2.74 -11.53
CA VAL A 285 -25.81 2.86 -12.82
C VAL A 285 -24.32 3.00 -12.52
N TYR A 286 -23.54 1.97 -12.83
CA TYR A 286 -22.11 1.90 -12.56
C TYR A 286 -21.32 2.14 -13.85
N TYR A 287 -20.65 3.28 -13.94
CA TYR A 287 -19.70 3.59 -14.99
C TYR A 287 -18.31 3.11 -14.60
N VAL A 288 -17.66 2.32 -15.44
CA VAL A 288 -16.36 1.72 -15.13
C VAL A 288 -15.37 1.81 -16.26
N ASN A 289 -14.18 2.35 -15.97
CA ASN A 289 -13.10 2.49 -16.94
C ASN A 289 -12.31 1.19 -17.11
N LEU A 290 -12.42 0.53 -18.27
CA LEU A 290 -11.68 -0.71 -18.55
C LEU A 290 -10.20 -0.47 -18.88
N ALA A 291 -9.80 0.79 -19.10
CA ALA A 291 -8.38 1.16 -19.22
C ALA A 291 -7.68 1.25 -17.85
N SER A 292 -8.43 1.35 -16.74
CA SER A 292 -7.88 1.25 -15.39
C SER A 292 -7.72 -0.21 -14.99
N LYS A 293 -6.48 -0.63 -14.71
CA LYS A 293 -6.16 -2.01 -14.28
C LYS A 293 -6.97 -2.41 -13.04
N HIS A 294 -7.00 -1.55 -12.02
CA HIS A 294 -7.69 -1.84 -10.76
C HIS A 294 -9.21 -1.96 -10.95
N ASP A 295 -9.83 -1.03 -11.67
CA ASP A 295 -11.28 -1.10 -11.94
C ASP A 295 -11.65 -2.33 -12.77
N ARG A 296 -10.81 -2.70 -13.75
CA ARG A 296 -11.00 -3.87 -14.61
C ARG A 296 -10.85 -5.20 -13.88
N GLU A 297 -9.86 -5.32 -12.99
CA GLU A 297 -9.43 -6.59 -12.39
C GLU A 297 -9.93 -6.80 -10.96
N VAL A 298 -10.32 -5.74 -10.24
CA VAL A 298 -10.75 -5.81 -8.83
C VAL A 298 -12.20 -5.38 -8.64
N ASP A 299 -12.51 -4.10 -8.85
CA ASP A 299 -13.83 -3.54 -8.48
C ASP A 299 -14.95 -4.05 -9.40
N ARG A 300 -14.74 -4.10 -10.72
CA ARG A 300 -15.73 -4.65 -11.67
C ARG A 300 -16.04 -6.13 -11.41
N PRO A 301 -15.06 -7.06 -11.30
CA PRO A 301 -15.35 -8.46 -10.99
C PRO A 301 -16.07 -8.64 -9.65
N MET A 302 -15.74 -7.84 -8.63
CA MET A 302 -16.44 -7.85 -7.34
C MET A 302 -17.91 -7.45 -7.49
N PHE A 303 -18.20 -6.37 -8.21
CA PHE A 303 -19.57 -5.91 -8.44
C PHE A 303 -20.37 -6.88 -9.31
N GLU A 304 -19.78 -7.42 -10.38
CA GLU A 304 -20.42 -8.44 -11.20
C GLU A 304 -20.73 -9.72 -10.41
N ALA A 305 -19.84 -10.15 -9.51
CA ALA A 305 -20.09 -11.29 -8.62
C ALA A 305 -21.27 -11.02 -7.67
N PHE A 306 -21.40 -9.80 -7.14
CA PHE A 306 -22.58 -9.37 -6.37
C PHE A 306 -23.86 -9.39 -7.21
N VAL A 307 -23.82 -8.88 -8.45
CA VAL A 307 -24.96 -8.90 -9.38
C VAL A 307 -25.39 -10.33 -9.71
N ARG A 308 -24.45 -11.23 -10.02
CA ARG A 308 -24.71 -12.65 -10.31
C ARG A 308 -25.30 -13.40 -9.12
N SER A 309 -24.87 -13.10 -7.89
CA SER A 309 -25.35 -13.76 -6.68
C SER A 309 -26.70 -13.23 -6.16
N HIS A 310 -27.09 -12.00 -6.53
CA HIS A 310 -28.30 -11.35 -6.02
C HIS A 310 -29.30 -10.89 -7.11
N PRO A 311 -29.64 -11.70 -8.14
CA PRO A 311 -30.33 -11.24 -9.35
C PRO A 311 -31.71 -10.58 -9.11
N ARG A 312 -32.43 -10.94 -8.04
CA ARG A 312 -33.70 -10.29 -7.67
C ARG A 312 -33.51 -8.87 -7.11
N LEU A 313 -32.41 -8.65 -6.38
CA LEU A 313 -32.04 -7.37 -5.79
C LEU A 313 -31.46 -6.43 -6.85
N THR A 314 -30.65 -6.97 -7.76
CA THR A 314 -29.89 -6.23 -8.77
C THR A 314 -30.60 -6.08 -10.12
N ARG A 315 -31.87 -6.46 -10.23
CA ARG A 315 -32.67 -6.37 -11.47
C ARG A 315 -32.79 -4.97 -12.11
N ASN A 316 -32.47 -3.91 -11.37
CA ASN A 316 -32.42 -2.52 -11.85
C ASN A 316 -30.99 -1.94 -11.78
N VAL A 317 -29.97 -2.80 -11.91
CA VAL A 317 -28.55 -2.42 -11.97
C VAL A 317 -28.08 -2.44 -13.42
N GLU A 318 -27.35 -1.41 -13.82
CA GLU A 318 -26.74 -1.29 -15.14
C GLU A 318 -25.24 -1.04 -14.98
N ILE A 319 -24.42 -1.81 -15.71
CA ILE A 319 -22.96 -1.64 -15.76
C ILE A 319 -22.63 -1.06 -17.14
N ARG A 320 -22.01 0.13 -17.15
CA ARG A 320 -21.65 0.90 -18.34
C ARG A 320 -20.11 0.99 -18.44
N PRO A 321 -19.47 0.01 -19.09
CA PRO A 321 -18.04 0.11 -19.35
C PRO A 321 -17.73 1.27 -20.31
N TYR A 322 -16.57 1.90 -20.12
CA TYR A 322 -15.97 2.83 -21.06
C TYR A 322 -14.44 2.64 -21.03
N GLU A 323 -13.72 3.28 -21.96
CA GLU A 323 -12.26 3.27 -21.98
C GLU A 323 -11.75 4.71 -22.07
N ASP A 324 -10.94 5.11 -21.09
CA ASP A 324 -10.20 6.37 -21.07
C ASP A 324 -8.83 6.12 -20.42
N PRO A 325 -7.79 5.80 -21.20
CA PRO A 325 -6.45 5.55 -20.67
C PRO A 325 -5.81 6.77 -19.99
N VAL A 326 -6.29 7.98 -20.28
CA VAL A 326 -5.76 9.22 -19.71
C VAL A 326 -6.36 9.49 -18.33
N ALA A 327 -7.67 9.24 -18.15
CA ALA A 327 -8.30 9.33 -16.84
C ALA A 327 -7.82 8.19 -15.90
N GLY A 328 -7.65 6.97 -16.42
CA GLY A 328 -7.34 5.80 -15.59
C GLY A 328 -8.41 5.58 -14.52
N HIS A 329 -8.01 5.48 -13.25
CA HIS A 329 -8.98 5.36 -12.14
C HIS A 329 -9.77 6.66 -11.88
N ASN A 330 -9.29 7.82 -12.34
CA ASN A 330 -9.99 9.09 -12.16
C ASN A 330 -11.38 9.07 -12.84
N PRO A 331 -12.36 9.82 -12.31
CA PRO A 331 -13.67 9.91 -12.93
C PRO A 331 -13.63 10.48 -14.35
N MET A 332 -14.69 10.20 -15.12
CA MET A 332 -14.97 10.84 -16.40
C MET A 332 -14.92 12.38 -16.30
N SER A 333 -14.71 13.04 -17.44
CA SER A 333 -14.69 14.51 -17.51
C SER A 333 -15.95 15.15 -16.90
N LYS A 334 -15.81 16.42 -16.50
CA LYS A 334 -16.91 17.23 -15.96
C LYS A 334 -18.10 17.25 -16.92
N GLU A 335 -17.85 17.46 -18.20
CA GLU A 335 -18.85 17.59 -19.26
C GLU A 335 -19.65 16.31 -19.37
N ARG A 336 -18.96 15.16 -19.48
CA ARG A 336 -19.60 13.85 -19.57
C ARG A 336 -20.37 13.50 -18.30
N THR A 337 -19.84 13.85 -17.14
CA THR A 337 -20.52 13.66 -15.86
C THR A 337 -21.80 14.51 -15.77
N LEU A 338 -21.76 15.77 -16.22
CA LEU A 338 -22.92 16.67 -16.21
C LEU A 338 -24.01 16.25 -17.21
N GLU A 339 -23.65 15.66 -18.36
CA GLU A 339 -24.63 15.03 -19.27
C GLU A 339 -25.42 13.93 -18.55
N ILE A 340 -24.70 13.02 -17.88
CA ILE A 340 -25.28 11.87 -17.16
C ILE A 340 -26.17 12.34 -16.00
N LEU A 341 -25.69 13.32 -15.21
CA LEU A 341 -26.39 13.75 -13.99
C LEU A 341 -27.56 14.69 -14.24
N ASN A 342 -27.56 15.46 -15.34
CA ASN A 342 -28.71 16.28 -15.74
C ASN A 342 -29.74 15.51 -16.56
N CYS A 343 -29.37 14.40 -17.20
CA CYS A 343 -30.26 13.57 -18.01
C CYS A 343 -30.04 12.06 -17.77
N PRO A 344 -30.48 11.51 -16.62
CA PRO A 344 -30.26 10.11 -16.26
C PRO A 344 -31.04 9.08 -17.13
N GLN A 345 -31.68 9.51 -18.22
CA GLN A 345 -32.37 8.64 -19.17
C GLN A 345 -31.96 8.98 -20.61
N SER A 346 -31.64 7.95 -21.40
CA SER A 346 -31.15 7.95 -22.79
C SER A 346 -29.69 8.41 -23.02
N SER A 347 -28.80 7.42 -23.24
CA SER A 347 -27.59 7.55 -24.06
C SER A 347 -27.06 6.15 -24.41
N THR A 348 -27.62 5.52 -25.44
CA THR A 348 -27.15 4.24 -26.00
C THR A 348 -26.42 4.43 -27.34
N ALA A 349 -25.85 5.61 -27.55
CA ALA A 349 -25.14 5.95 -28.78
C ALA A 349 -23.68 5.44 -28.72
N PRO A 350 -23.14 4.83 -29.79
CA PRO A 350 -21.72 4.50 -29.88
C PRO A 350 -20.84 5.76 -29.82
N LEU A 351 -19.63 5.61 -29.29
CA LEU A 351 -18.62 6.67 -29.26
C LEU A 351 -18.18 7.04 -30.70
N PRO A 352 -18.12 8.33 -31.07
CA PRO A 352 -17.32 8.76 -32.21
C PRO A 352 -15.84 8.47 -31.91
N GLN A 353 -15.11 7.86 -32.84
CA GLN A 353 -13.66 7.80 -32.77
C GLN A 353 -13.10 9.22 -32.73
N SER A 354 -12.18 9.52 -31.82
CA SER A 354 -11.59 10.85 -31.73
C SER A 354 -10.82 11.15 -33.02
N THR A 355 -11.27 12.17 -33.73
CA THR A 355 -10.57 12.70 -34.89
C THR A 355 -9.15 13.12 -34.47
N THR A 356 -8.17 12.62 -35.20
CA THR A 356 -6.77 13.08 -35.15
C THR A 356 -6.70 14.61 -35.11
N VAL A 357 -6.00 15.16 -34.13
CA VAL A 357 -5.72 16.60 -34.08
C VAL A 357 -4.74 16.92 -35.21
N GLU A 358 -5.23 17.56 -36.27
CA GLU A 358 -4.41 18.00 -37.38
C GLU A 358 -3.50 19.17 -36.99
N ASN A 359 -2.20 18.98 -37.28
CA ASN A 359 -1.22 19.98 -37.70
C ASN A 359 -1.65 21.47 -37.61
N VAL A 360 -1.29 22.16 -36.53
CA VAL A 360 -1.03 23.60 -36.61
C VAL A 360 0.43 23.79 -37.05
N SER A 361 0.59 24.38 -38.23
CA SER A 361 1.83 24.34 -39.01
C SER A 361 2.91 25.31 -38.53
N ASN A 362 4.17 24.86 -38.64
CA ASN A 362 5.38 25.65 -38.42
C ASN A 362 5.42 26.92 -39.29
N ALA A 363 5.39 28.10 -38.65
CA ALA A 363 5.82 29.35 -39.28
C ALA A 363 7.35 29.41 -39.34
N ARG A 364 7.93 29.07 -40.49
CA ARG A 364 9.38 29.16 -40.73
C ARG A 364 9.85 30.62 -40.83
N LEU A 365 10.75 31.03 -39.95
CA LEU A 365 11.68 32.13 -40.22
C LEU A 365 13.09 31.56 -40.42
N ARG A 366 13.64 31.77 -41.63
CA ARG A 366 14.98 31.32 -42.02
C ARG A 366 16.02 32.41 -41.72
N VAL A 367 16.95 32.11 -40.82
CA VAL A 367 18.37 32.52 -40.84
C VAL A 367 19.08 31.36 -40.14
N GLY A 368 20.18 30.75 -40.57
CA GLY A 368 21.28 31.11 -41.46
C GLY A 368 22.48 30.33 -40.87
N GLY A 369 23.22 29.57 -41.68
CA GLY A 369 24.15 28.58 -41.14
C GLY A 369 25.34 29.18 -40.38
N GLY A 370 25.72 28.54 -39.27
CA GLY A 370 26.93 28.87 -38.51
C GLY A 370 27.05 27.97 -37.29
N SER A 371 28.05 27.09 -37.26
CA SER A 371 28.44 26.36 -36.06
C SER A 371 29.49 27.17 -35.31
N PRO A 372 29.34 27.38 -33.99
CA PRO A 372 30.46 27.72 -33.12
C PRO A 372 30.64 26.65 -32.04
N ARG A 373 31.85 26.08 -32.01
CA ARG A 373 32.45 25.65 -30.73
C ARG A 373 32.61 26.90 -29.86
N GLY A 374 32.15 26.88 -28.61
CA GLY A 374 32.26 28.04 -27.74
C GLY A 374 31.87 27.75 -26.29
N SER A 375 32.89 27.52 -25.45
CA SER A 375 32.94 27.68 -24.00
C SER A 375 31.66 28.07 -23.24
N ASP A 376 31.27 27.22 -22.28
CA ASP A 376 30.48 27.67 -21.14
C ASP A 376 31.23 28.79 -20.38
N LYS A 377 30.61 29.97 -20.32
CA LYS A 377 31.01 31.07 -19.44
C LYS A 377 29.77 31.60 -18.71
N SER A 378 29.67 31.27 -17.43
CA SER A 378 28.86 32.03 -16.47
C SER A 378 29.41 31.89 -15.03
N GLU A 379 30.75 31.98 -14.88
CA GLU A 379 31.38 32.40 -13.62
C GLU A 379 31.78 33.88 -13.75
N GLU A 380 30.88 34.80 -13.39
CA GLU A 380 31.20 36.20 -13.07
C GLU A 380 30.34 36.64 -11.88
N GLY A 381 30.92 37.33 -10.90
CA GLY A 381 30.13 38.09 -9.92
C GLY A 381 30.76 38.22 -8.53
N HIS A 382 30.64 37.18 -7.70
CA HIS A 382 30.81 37.31 -6.25
C HIS A 382 31.68 36.19 -5.64
N PRO A 383 32.54 36.50 -4.64
CA PRO A 383 33.19 35.46 -3.85
C PRO A 383 32.14 34.65 -3.07
N PRO A 384 32.35 33.35 -2.84
CA PRO A 384 31.40 32.52 -2.10
C PRO A 384 31.23 33.05 -0.68
N MET A 385 29.99 33.05 -0.19
CA MET A 385 29.74 33.34 1.23
C MET A 385 30.39 32.24 2.06
N ARG A 386 31.29 32.63 2.97
CA ARG A 386 31.93 31.72 3.92
C ARG A 386 31.30 31.88 5.29
N ILE A 387 30.94 30.76 5.91
CA ILE A 387 30.23 30.76 7.18
C ILE A 387 30.46 29.46 7.94
N SER A 388 30.60 29.52 9.26
CA SER A 388 30.62 28.30 10.08
C SER A 388 29.24 27.67 10.17
N VAL A 389 29.17 26.34 10.37
CA VAL A 389 27.91 25.61 10.59
C VAL A 389 27.04 26.29 11.66
N ASP A 390 27.66 26.75 12.75
CA ASP A 390 26.95 27.42 13.84
C ASP A 390 26.37 28.77 13.46
N SER A 391 27.09 29.55 12.64
CA SER A 391 26.66 30.89 12.23
C SER A 391 25.49 30.87 11.23
N LEU A 392 25.20 29.74 10.56
CA LEU A 392 24.05 29.60 9.66
C LEU A 392 22.71 30.01 10.29
N ALA A 393 22.54 29.77 11.60
CA ALA A 393 21.32 30.12 12.34
C ALA A 393 21.08 31.64 12.49
N SER A 394 22.07 32.47 12.13
CA SER A 394 21.95 33.94 12.14
C SER A 394 21.55 34.55 10.79
N LEU A 395 21.46 33.73 9.74
CA LEU A 395 21.00 34.16 8.41
C LEU A 395 19.47 34.13 8.32
N ASP A 396 18.92 34.78 7.30
CA ASP A 396 17.54 34.60 6.86
C ASP A 396 17.49 34.08 5.41
N GLY A 397 16.33 33.61 4.97
CA GLY A 397 16.13 33.05 3.63
C GLY A 397 16.33 34.04 2.47
N SER A 398 16.53 35.34 2.71
CA SER A 398 16.84 36.32 1.66
C SER A 398 18.28 36.20 1.13
N VAL A 399 19.17 35.52 1.87
CA VAL A 399 20.53 35.17 1.44
C VAL A 399 20.56 34.33 0.16
N PHE A 400 19.48 33.59 -0.12
CA PHE A 400 19.31 32.81 -1.34
C PHE A 400 18.23 33.48 -2.22
N PRO A 401 18.61 34.25 -3.26
CA PRO A 401 17.65 34.81 -4.21
C PRO A 401 16.88 33.68 -4.91
N ALA A 402 15.57 33.87 -5.05
CA ALA A 402 14.73 32.93 -5.78
C ALA A 402 15.20 32.78 -7.24
N GLU A 403 15.09 31.56 -7.77
CA GLU A 403 15.45 31.21 -9.15
C GLU A 403 16.92 31.49 -9.51
N SER A 404 17.83 31.52 -8.52
CA SER A 404 19.26 31.76 -8.73
C SER A 404 20.15 30.80 -7.92
N PRO A 405 21.03 30.01 -8.56
CA PRO A 405 22.07 29.27 -7.85
C PRO A 405 23.02 30.19 -7.10
N THR A 406 23.24 29.90 -5.82
CA THR A 406 24.02 30.70 -4.89
C THR A 406 25.02 29.81 -4.16
N ARG A 407 26.31 30.08 -4.29
CA ARG A 407 27.36 29.27 -3.65
C ARG A 407 27.62 29.75 -2.22
N ILE A 408 27.63 28.80 -1.29
CA ILE A 408 27.98 28.98 0.11
C ILE A 408 29.02 27.92 0.51
N ASP A 409 30.10 28.37 1.13
CA ASP A 409 31.22 27.53 1.56
C ASP A 409 31.15 27.42 3.09
N ILE A 410 30.85 26.21 3.58
CA ILE A 410 30.71 25.93 5.02
C ILE A 410 32.09 25.68 5.62
N GLU A 411 32.50 26.50 6.57
CA GLU A 411 33.77 26.33 7.28
C GLU A 411 33.57 25.44 8.53
N THR A 412 34.30 24.33 8.58
CA THR A 412 34.47 23.49 9.79
C THR A 412 35.91 23.60 10.29
N ASP A 413 36.20 23.12 11.50
CA ASP A 413 37.56 23.12 12.06
C ASP A 413 38.56 22.25 11.25
N HIS A 414 38.05 21.41 10.34
CA HIS A 414 38.85 20.46 9.55
C HIS A 414 38.88 20.79 8.06
N VAL A 415 37.78 21.27 7.47
CA VAL A 415 37.67 21.46 6.02
C VAL A 415 36.62 22.52 5.66
N THR A 416 36.74 23.09 4.46
CA THR A 416 35.65 23.86 3.84
C THR A 416 34.78 22.93 3.00
N ILE A 417 33.47 22.87 3.27
CA ILE A 417 32.49 22.08 2.52
C ILE A 417 31.76 23.00 1.53
N PRO A 418 32.04 22.94 0.21
CA PRO A 418 31.37 23.78 -0.77
C PRO A 418 29.96 23.27 -1.04
N LEU A 419 28.97 24.16 -0.92
CA LEU A 419 27.57 23.91 -1.25
C LEU A 419 27.09 24.91 -2.33
N LEU A 420 26.17 24.46 -3.18
CA LEU A 420 25.42 25.32 -4.10
C LEU A 420 23.94 25.21 -3.76
N VAL A 421 23.31 26.33 -3.40
CA VAL A 421 21.90 26.38 -2.99
C VAL A 421 21.08 27.04 -4.09
N VAL A 422 19.92 26.47 -4.42
CA VAL A 422 18.94 27.05 -5.34
C VAL A 422 17.61 27.13 -4.63
N ARG A 423 17.16 28.37 -4.38
CA ARG A 423 15.81 28.62 -3.87
C ARG A 423 14.82 28.62 -5.03
N ARG A 424 13.77 27.81 -4.94
CA ARG A 424 12.66 27.78 -5.90
C ARG A 424 11.48 28.58 -5.36
N ASP A 425 10.82 29.36 -6.20
CA ASP A 425 9.62 30.11 -5.76
C ASP A 425 8.43 29.16 -5.54
N GLY A 426 7.83 29.24 -4.35
CA GLY A 426 6.65 28.45 -3.98
C GLY A 426 6.89 26.97 -3.66
N ALA A 427 8.14 26.49 -3.69
CA ALA A 427 8.48 25.12 -3.32
C ALA A 427 8.33 24.87 -1.82
N THR A 428 7.83 23.67 -1.47
CA THR A 428 7.59 23.20 -0.09
C THR A 428 8.51 22.04 0.32
N GLY A 429 9.34 21.53 -0.59
CA GLY A 429 10.28 20.44 -0.33
C GLY A 429 11.68 20.77 -0.83
N LEU A 430 12.65 19.92 -0.51
CA LEU A 430 14.07 20.10 -0.78
C LEU A 430 14.69 18.81 -1.35
N CYS A 431 15.45 18.94 -2.44
CA CYS A 431 16.35 17.90 -2.94
C CYS A 431 17.81 18.25 -2.60
N THR A 432 18.52 17.38 -1.91
CA THR A 432 19.98 17.41 -1.80
C THR A 432 20.58 16.54 -2.90
N LEU A 433 21.60 16.98 -3.63
CA LEU A 433 22.27 16.21 -4.68
C LEU A 433 23.75 16.03 -4.37
N SER A 434 24.19 14.77 -4.30
CA SER A 434 25.55 14.39 -3.90
C SER A 434 26.44 14.04 -5.10
N ASN A 435 27.72 14.41 -5.03
CA ASN A 435 28.71 14.05 -6.05
C ASN A 435 29.04 12.55 -6.07
N ALA A 436 29.09 11.98 -7.28
CA ALA A 436 29.86 10.79 -7.60
C ALA A 436 31.31 11.16 -7.99
N ALA A 437 32.06 10.24 -8.59
CA ALA A 437 33.46 10.46 -8.98
C ALA A 437 33.65 11.71 -9.86
N VAL A 438 34.65 12.54 -9.53
CA VAL A 438 34.98 13.80 -10.18
C VAL A 438 36.24 13.65 -11.04
N GLY A 439 36.15 14.09 -12.30
CA GLY A 439 37.30 14.16 -13.20
C GLY A 439 38.22 15.33 -12.85
N LEU A 440 39.24 15.09 -12.03
CA LEU A 440 40.15 16.10 -11.47
C LEU A 440 40.77 17.05 -12.51
N GLU A 441 41.26 16.52 -13.64
CA GLU A 441 41.82 17.34 -14.73
C GLU A 441 40.80 18.34 -15.30
N LYS A 442 39.51 17.96 -15.34
CA LYS A 442 38.42 18.81 -15.84
C LYS A 442 37.94 19.81 -14.79
N SER A 443 38.04 19.48 -13.49
CA SER A 443 37.69 20.43 -12.43
C SER A 443 38.70 21.57 -12.32
N GLY A 444 39.98 21.26 -12.53
CA GLY A 444 41.07 22.22 -12.33
C GLY A 444 41.19 22.67 -10.88
N GLY A 445 40.83 21.82 -9.91
CA GLY A 445 40.82 22.14 -8.49
C GLY A 445 39.65 23.02 -8.02
N ARG A 446 38.59 23.17 -8.83
CA ARG A 446 37.38 23.92 -8.46
C ARG A 446 36.26 23.00 -7.97
N ALA A 447 35.42 23.52 -7.07
CA ALA A 447 34.18 22.88 -6.62
C ALA A 447 33.31 22.48 -7.82
N ILE A 448 33.07 21.19 -7.96
CA ILE A 448 32.13 20.63 -8.94
C ILE A 448 30.84 20.29 -8.21
N PHE A 449 29.74 20.85 -8.69
CA PHE A 449 28.39 20.50 -8.27
C PHE A 449 27.78 19.66 -9.38
N GLN A 450 27.91 18.33 -9.28
CA GLN A 450 27.34 17.44 -10.30
C GLN A 450 25.82 17.66 -10.38
N ARG A 451 25.25 17.56 -11.59
CA ARG A 451 23.80 17.72 -11.84
C ARG A 451 23.26 19.13 -11.57
N SER A 452 24.10 20.11 -11.23
CA SER A 452 23.72 21.52 -11.06
C SER A 452 23.00 22.12 -12.28
N SER A 453 23.32 21.70 -13.50
CA SER A 453 22.62 22.13 -14.73
C SER A 453 21.17 21.63 -14.85
N TRP A 454 20.66 20.88 -13.88
CA TRP A 454 19.29 20.35 -13.84
C TRP A 454 18.34 21.22 -12.99
N TRP A 455 18.85 22.26 -12.33
CA TRP A 455 18.14 23.08 -11.33
C TRP A 455 16.80 23.69 -11.78
N LYS A 456 16.61 23.87 -13.11
CA LYS A 456 15.37 24.40 -13.72
C LYS A 456 14.28 23.35 -13.89
N ASP A 457 14.66 22.09 -13.93
CA ASP A 457 13.77 20.95 -14.18
C ASP A 457 13.34 20.27 -12.87
N ILE A 458 14.04 20.56 -11.76
CA ILE A 458 13.66 20.17 -10.40
C ILE A 458 12.81 21.29 -9.79
N PHE A 459 11.59 20.97 -9.33
CA PHE A 459 10.62 21.99 -8.88
C PHE A 459 10.80 22.39 -7.42
N HIS A 460 11.46 21.55 -6.63
CA HIS A 460 11.75 21.71 -5.20
C HIS A 460 13.05 22.48 -4.97
N HIS A 461 13.25 23.07 -3.78
CA HIS A 461 14.54 23.69 -3.44
C HIS A 461 15.70 22.72 -3.67
N GLN A 462 16.90 23.20 -3.98
CA GLN A 462 18.07 22.33 -4.19
C GLN A 462 19.27 22.72 -3.36
N ILE A 463 20.00 21.73 -2.83
CA ILE A 463 21.35 21.88 -2.29
C ILE A 463 22.25 20.86 -3.00
N TYR A 464 23.29 21.31 -3.68
CA TYR A 464 24.30 20.44 -4.26
C TYR A 464 25.52 20.38 -3.34
N VAL A 465 25.97 19.17 -2.99
CA VAL A 465 27.08 18.92 -2.06
C VAL A 465 28.33 18.53 -2.83
N CYS A 466 29.39 19.33 -2.69
CA CYS A 466 30.71 18.98 -3.22
C CYS A 466 31.53 18.25 -2.15
N ASP A 467 32.02 17.05 -2.46
CA ASP A 467 32.98 16.33 -1.58
C ASP A 467 34.32 17.12 -1.54
N PRO A 468 34.74 17.65 -0.38
CA PRO A 468 35.93 18.50 -0.26
C PRO A 468 37.23 17.79 -0.68
N ALA A 469 37.29 16.47 -0.50
CA ALA A 469 38.44 15.67 -0.89
C ALA A 469 38.61 15.56 -2.43
N THR A 470 37.69 16.14 -3.22
CA THR A 470 37.82 16.28 -4.69
C THR A 470 38.43 17.61 -5.14
N VAL A 471 38.73 18.54 -4.23
CA VAL A 471 39.15 19.92 -4.57
C VAL A 471 40.27 20.53 -3.72
N ASP A 472 40.65 19.91 -2.61
CA ASP A 472 41.72 20.42 -1.75
C ASP A 472 43.15 20.04 -2.26
N PRO A 473 44.23 20.48 -1.57
CA PRO A 473 45.61 20.09 -1.88
C PRO A 473 45.85 18.59 -1.59
N GLY A 474 45.64 17.75 -2.60
CA GLY A 474 45.61 16.29 -2.47
C GLY A 474 44.35 15.65 -3.07
N ALA A 475 43.56 16.43 -3.82
CA ALA A 475 42.31 16.00 -4.46
C ALA A 475 42.37 14.58 -5.05
N VAL A 476 41.44 13.72 -4.60
CA VAL A 476 41.18 12.37 -5.13
C VAL A 476 39.88 12.39 -5.93
N SER A 477 39.71 11.49 -6.89
CA SER A 477 38.52 11.49 -7.76
C SER A 477 37.24 11.09 -7.03
N LEU A 478 37.32 10.34 -5.94
CA LEU A 478 36.18 9.92 -5.11
C LEU A 478 36.69 9.62 -3.69
N ALA A 479 35.95 10.06 -2.67
CA ALA A 479 36.31 9.84 -1.27
C ALA A 479 35.16 9.49 -0.34
N TRP A 480 33.91 9.49 -0.80
CA TRP A 480 32.73 9.21 0.05
C TRP A 480 32.66 10.11 1.31
N GLY A 481 33.18 11.34 1.21
CA GLY A 481 33.32 12.29 2.30
C GLY A 481 34.41 11.99 3.33
N GLN A 482 35.26 10.98 3.11
CA GLN A 482 36.42 10.69 3.97
C GLN A 482 37.53 11.71 3.73
N ILE A 483 37.81 12.54 4.74
CA ILE A 483 38.79 13.63 4.64
C ILE A 483 40.12 13.24 5.30
N SER A 484 40.07 12.62 6.47
CA SER A 484 41.25 12.18 7.24
C SER A 484 40.93 10.93 8.08
N PRO A 485 41.92 10.30 8.77
CA PRO A 485 41.65 9.18 9.66
C PRO A 485 40.64 9.51 10.75
N ASP A 486 40.65 10.74 11.27
CA ASP A 486 39.86 11.18 12.42
C ASP A 486 38.63 12.02 12.06
N TYR A 487 38.44 12.41 10.79
CA TYR A 487 37.35 13.29 10.36
C TYR A 487 36.65 12.83 9.07
N TRP A 488 35.32 12.85 9.13
CA TRP A 488 34.38 12.51 8.06
C TRP A 488 33.39 13.66 7.90
N MET A 489 33.21 14.18 6.68
CA MET A 489 32.44 15.42 6.49
C MET A 489 30.91 15.25 6.67
N VAL A 490 30.40 14.02 6.71
CA VAL A 490 28.96 13.76 6.60
C VAL A 490 28.12 14.36 7.74
N PRO A 491 28.49 14.24 9.03
CA PRO A 491 27.72 14.83 10.12
C PRO A 491 27.60 16.37 10.01
N ASP A 492 28.71 17.06 9.74
CA ASP A 492 28.74 18.52 9.62
C ASP A 492 27.97 19.00 8.38
N ALA A 493 28.11 18.29 7.25
CA ALA A 493 27.34 18.60 6.05
C ALA A 493 25.83 18.34 6.26
N ALA A 494 25.44 17.26 6.95
CA ALA A 494 24.05 16.97 7.28
C ALA A 494 23.42 18.09 8.14
N VAL A 495 24.13 18.57 9.17
CA VAL A 495 23.69 19.72 9.98
C VAL A 495 23.58 20.99 9.13
N ALA A 496 24.54 21.26 8.24
CA ALA A 496 24.47 22.40 7.34
C ALA A 496 23.26 22.32 6.38
N ILE A 497 23.01 21.14 5.80
CA ILE A 497 21.85 20.87 4.92
C ILE A 497 20.54 21.12 5.68
N GLN A 498 20.38 20.57 6.89
CA GLN A 498 19.18 20.75 7.71
C GLN A 498 18.95 22.23 8.07
N ARG A 499 20.00 22.95 8.49
CA ARG A 499 19.91 24.39 8.80
C ARG A 499 19.52 25.22 7.57
N ILE A 500 20.13 24.96 6.40
CA ILE A 500 19.76 25.62 5.14
C ILE A 500 18.33 25.26 4.72
N SER A 501 17.89 24.03 4.96
CA SER A 501 16.50 23.60 4.70
C SER A 501 15.48 24.43 5.48
N SER A 502 15.70 24.64 6.78
CA SER A 502 14.88 25.54 7.60
C SER A 502 14.92 27.00 7.12
N LEU A 503 16.08 27.52 6.69
CA LEU A 503 16.17 28.87 6.10
C LEU A 503 15.35 29.02 4.81
N LEU A 504 15.12 27.93 4.08
CA LEU A 504 14.28 27.86 2.88
C LEU A 504 12.81 27.55 3.19
N GLY A 505 12.46 27.30 4.46
CA GLY A 505 11.09 27.01 4.93
C GLY A 505 10.69 25.53 4.85
N VAL A 506 11.65 24.61 4.83
CA VAL A 506 11.41 23.15 4.76
C VAL A 506 11.90 22.48 6.05
N ASP A 507 11.11 22.59 7.11
CA ASP A 507 11.50 22.10 8.44
C ASP A 507 11.34 20.58 8.62
N ALA A 508 10.32 19.98 8.00
CA ALA A 508 10.02 18.56 8.17
C ALA A 508 10.97 17.65 7.37
N SER A 509 11.58 16.65 8.03
CA SER A 509 12.43 15.64 7.37
C SER A 509 11.68 14.92 6.25
N SER A 510 10.37 14.73 6.40
CA SER A 510 9.48 14.13 5.39
C SER A 510 9.53 14.78 4.01
N ASP A 511 9.93 16.05 3.96
CA ASP A 511 9.88 16.89 2.76
C ASP A 511 11.29 17.10 2.17
N ARG A 512 12.29 16.37 2.71
CA ARG A 512 13.68 16.32 2.25
C ARG A 512 14.00 14.99 1.57
N VAL A 513 14.50 15.09 0.33
CA VAL A 513 15.04 13.98 -0.45
C VAL A 513 16.54 14.15 -0.64
N TYR A 514 17.29 13.07 -0.46
CA TYR A 514 18.72 12.97 -0.72
C TYR A 514 18.94 12.13 -1.99
N TYR A 515 19.44 12.73 -3.05
CA TYR A 515 19.68 12.06 -4.34
C TYR A 515 21.17 11.89 -4.65
N GLY A 516 21.53 10.69 -5.12
CA GLY A 516 22.84 10.45 -5.71
C GLY A 516 22.96 9.10 -6.40
N SER A 517 23.99 8.97 -7.24
CA SER A 517 24.33 7.72 -7.92
C SER A 517 25.76 7.29 -7.58
N SER A 518 26.06 5.99 -7.65
CA SER A 518 27.41 5.47 -7.32
C SER A 518 27.83 5.94 -5.91
N GLY A 519 29.01 6.56 -5.76
CA GLY A 519 29.46 7.13 -4.48
C GLY A 519 28.66 8.35 -4.00
N GLY A 520 27.90 9.00 -4.88
CA GLY A 520 26.89 9.99 -4.47
C GLY A 520 25.67 9.34 -3.83
N GLY A 521 25.35 8.09 -4.21
CA GLY A 521 24.31 7.28 -3.57
C GLY A 521 24.67 6.97 -2.12
N PHE A 522 25.90 6.51 -1.87
CA PHE A 522 26.48 6.35 -0.52
C PHE A 522 26.29 7.61 0.33
N LEU A 523 26.76 8.77 -0.16
CA LEU A 523 26.59 10.05 0.57
C LEU A 523 25.12 10.37 0.86
N SER A 524 24.20 10.01 -0.05
CA SER A 524 22.77 10.29 0.10
C SER A 524 22.10 9.39 1.15
N VAL A 525 22.47 8.11 1.23
CA VAL A 525 22.07 7.23 2.35
C VAL A 525 22.66 7.76 3.65
N ALA A 526 23.94 8.15 3.65
CA ALA A 526 24.63 8.65 4.83
C ALA A 526 23.97 9.92 5.39
N PHE A 527 23.66 10.92 4.53
CA PHE A 527 22.92 12.11 4.96
C PHE A 527 21.51 11.78 5.46
N SER A 528 20.79 10.87 4.79
CA SER A 528 19.44 10.47 5.18
C SER A 528 19.41 9.70 6.52
N ALA A 529 20.45 8.95 6.85
CA ALA A 529 20.64 8.33 8.16
C ALA A 529 20.88 9.37 9.28
N HIS A 530 21.43 10.54 8.95
CA HIS A 530 21.58 11.69 9.85
C HIS A 530 20.35 12.64 9.85
N ASP A 531 19.32 12.38 9.04
CA ASP A 531 18.05 13.12 9.01
C ASP A 531 16.83 12.17 9.12
N PRO A 532 16.54 11.62 10.33
CA PRO A 532 15.47 10.66 10.55
C PRO A 532 14.10 11.11 10.01
N GLY A 533 13.51 10.31 9.12
CA GLY A 533 12.21 10.61 8.49
C GLY A 533 12.31 11.21 7.09
N SER A 534 13.52 11.44 6.60
CA SER A 534 13.80 11.81 5.21
C SER A 534 13.75 10.63 4.24
N ARG A 535 14.05 10.89 2.97
CA ARG A 535 14.10 9.87 1.93
C ARG A 535 15.41 9.93 1.13
N ALA A 536 16.11 8.82 0.99
CA ALA A 536 17.21 8.67 0.05
C ALA A 536 16.69 8.07 -1.27
N VAL A 537 16.98 8.72 -2.40
CA VAL A 537 16.69 8.22 -3.74
C VAL A 537 18.03 7.96 -4.41
N ILE A 538 18.39 6.70 -4.56
CA ILE A 538 19.74 6.30 -4.95
C ILE A 538 19.72 5.43 -6.20
N ASN A 539 20.73 5.58 -7.07
CA ASN A 539 20.81 4.82 -8.31
C ASN A 539 22.19 4.21 -8.54
N ASN A 540 22.27 2.90 -8.75
CA ASN A 540 23.53 2.15 -8.89
C ASN A 540 24.50 2.54 -7.75
N SER A 541 24.01 2.47 -6.50
CA SER A 541 24.69 3.02 -5.34
C SER A 541 25.76 2.08 -4.81
N GLN A 542 26.87 2.65 -4.39
CA GLN A 542 27.83 1.97 -3.52
C GLN A 542 27.29 1.97 -2.08
N PHE A 543 27.47 0.86 -1.36
CA PHE A 543 27.04 0.71 0.04
C PHE A 543 28.20 0.54 1.01
N ASP A 544 29.24 -0.17 0.60
CA ASP A 544 30.52 -0.29 1.29
C ASP A 544 31.63 0.18 0.33
N TRP A 545 32.48 1.11 0.76
CA TRP A 545 33.58 1.56 -0.10
C TRP A 545 34.83 0.71 0.03
N THR A 546 35.01 -0.13 1.06
CA THR A 546 36.24 -0.95 1.20
C THR A 546 36.29 -2.09 0.21
N THR A 547 35.13 -2.59 -0.20
CA THR A 547 34.94 -3.61 -1.24
C THR A 547 34.96 -3.05 -2.67
N TRP A 548 35.02 -1.72 -2.83
CA TRP A 548 35.02 -1.06 -4.14
C TRP A 548 36.34 -1.28 -4.92
N ILE A 549 36.39 -0.80 -6.17
CA ILE A 549 37.52 -0.91 -7.10
C ILE A 549 38.86 -0.69 -6.37
N PRO A 550 39.74 -1.71 -6.25
CA PRO A 550 40.88 -1.68 -5.34
C PRO A 550 41.80 -0.48 -5.52
N ARG A 551 42.02 -0.03 -6.77
CA ARG A 551 42.83 1.16 -7.07
C ARG A 551 42.27 2.44 -6.43
N THR A 552 40.95 2.61 -6.43
CA THR A 552 40.29 3.76 -5.81
C THR A 552 40.41 3.68 -4.29
N VAL A 553 40.20 2.49 -3.72
CA VAL A 553 40.37 2.22 -2.28
C VAL A 553 41.80 2.52 -1.83
N THR A 554 42.81 1.98 -2.50
CA THR A 554 44.23 2.28 -2.23
C THR A 554 44.55 3.78 -2.37
N THR A 555 44.00 4.44 -3.39
CA THR A 555 44.21 5.90 -3.57
C THR A 555 43.64 6.67 -2.38
N LEU A 556 42.45 6.28 -1.89
CA LEU A 556 41.84 6.91 -0.72
C LEU A 556 42.64 6.62 0.56
N THR A 557 43.02 5.36 0.80
CA THR A 557 43.72 4.99 2.03
C THR A 557 45.10 5.63 2.12
N GLU A 558 45.89 5.59 1.04
CA GLU A 558 47.22 6.20 0.99
C GLU A 558 47.17 7.74 1.12
N GLN A 559 46.23 8.41 0.45
CA GLN A 559 46.24 9.88 0.35
C GLN A 559 45.38 10.58 1.41
N ARG A 560 44.40 9.90 2.02
CA ARG A 560 43.50 10.47 3.05
C ARG A 560 43.58 9.78 4.39
N LEU A 561 43.63 8.45 4.41
CA LEU A 561 43.51 7.67 5.65
C LEU A 561 44.88 7.23 6.21
N GLY A 562 45.95 7.98 5.88
CA GLY A 562 47.29 7.79 6.44
C GLY A 562 47.97 6.47 6.05
N GLY A 563 47.54 5.82 4.97
CA GLY A 563 47.97 4.48 4.58
C GLY A 563 47.38 3.35 5.42
N MET A 564 46.31 3.61 6.19
CA MET A 564 45.60 2.57 6.94
C MET A 564 44.98 1.55 5.97
N ASP A 565 45.14 0.27 6.26
CA ASP A 565 44.48 -0.81 5.52
C ASP A 565 42.94 -0.66 5.57
N ALA A 566 42.25 -0.99 4.49
CA ALA A 566 40.81 -0.74 4.36
C ALA A 566 39.97 -1.59 5.33
N GLU A 567 40.36 -2.84 5.57
CA GLU A 567 39.68 -3.71 6.55
C GLU A 567 40.00 -3.26 7.99
N ALA A 568 41.22 -2.81 8.27
CA ALA A 568 41.55 -2.19 9.55
C ALA A 568 40.76 -0.88 9.79
N PHE A 569 40.52 -0.09 8.74
CA PHE A 569 39.66 1.08 8.81
C PHE A 569 38.20 0.69 9.06
N LYS A 570 37.63 -0.27 8.31
CA LYS A 570 36.27 -0.78 8.52
C LYS A 570 36.07 -1.37 9.92
N HIS A 571 37.07 -2.06 10.46
CA HIS A 571 37.01 -2.60 11.82
C HIS A 571 36.96 -1.50 12.89
N SER A 572 37.65 -0.38 12.67
CA SER A 572 37.67 0.75 13.62
C SER A 572 36.52 1.74 13.44
N HIS A 573 36.01 1.90 12.22
CA HIS A 573 34.99 2.87 11.82
C HIS A 573 33.97 2.28 10.82
N PRO A 574 33.22 1.22 11.19
CA PRO A 574 32.33 0.54 10.25
C PRO A 574 31.23 1.47 9.72
N GLU A 575 30.73 2.40 10.54
CA GLU A 575 29.74 3.42 10.13
C GLU A 575 30.26 4.44 9.11
N ARG A 576 31.58 4.53 8.93
CA ARG A 576 32.24 5.33 7.89
C ARG A 576 32.62 4.49 6.66
N ALA A 577 32.82 3.18 6.83
CA ALA A 577 33.11 2.24 5.76
C ALA A 577 31.84 1.89 4.95
N SER A 578 30.75 1.58 5.66
CA SER A 578 29.51 1.07 5.10
C SER A 578 28.32 1.89 5.60
N VAL A 579 27.47 2.36 4.67
CA VAL A 579 26.21 3.04 5.03
C VAL A 579 25.16 2.07 5.57
N LEU A 580 25.30 0.77 5.30
CA LEU A 580 24.45 -0.26 5.92
C LEU A 580 24.81 -0.42 7.41
N ASP A 581 26.11 -0.44 7.75
CA ASP A 581 26.58 -0.44 9.14
C ASP A 581 26.23 0.85 9.89
N LEU A 582 26.20 1.99 9.19
CA LEU A 582 25.68 3.26 9.72
C LEU A 582 24.18 3.15 10.03
N MET A 583 23.38 2.60 9.12
CA MET A 583 21.93 2.43 9.32
C MET A 583 21.60 1.52 10.50
N LEU A 584 22.41 0.49 10.79
CA LEU A 584 22.25 -0.33 12.01
C LEU A 584 22.48 0.45 13.32
N ARG A 585 23.11 1.63 13.24
CA ARG A 585 23.46 2.49 14.39
C ARG A 585 22.54 3.71 14.51
N THR A 586 21.65 3.93 13.55
CA THR A 586 20.65 5.00 13.57
C THR A 586 19.22 4.42 13.66
N PRO A 587 18.22 5.18 14.15
CA PRO A 587 16.85 4.70 14.18
C PRO A 587 16.30 4.50 12.74
N PRO A 588 15.59 3.39 12.45
CA PRO A 588 14.95 3.17 11.15
C PRO A 588 13.75 4.12 10.99
N ALA A 589 14.03 5.32 10.50
CA ALA A 589 13.04 6.38 10.29
C ALA A 589 13.00 6.88 8.84
N SER A 590 14.14 6.86 8.15
CA SER A 590 14.27 7.35 6.78
C SER A 590 14.01 6.24 5.75
N HIS A 591 13.44 6.60 4.60
CA HIS A 591 13.07 5.67 3.53
C HIS A 591 14.13 5.66 2.42
N VAL A 592 14.45 4.50 1.83
CA VAL A 592 15.43 4.38 0.73
C VAL A 592 14.74 3.83 -0.52
N ASP A 593 14.70 4.61 -1.60
CA ASP A 593 14.31 4.12 -2.94
C ASP A 593 15.57 3.85 -3.76
N TYR A 594 15.93 2.59 -3.91
CA TYR A 594 17.13 2.13 -4.61
C TYR A 594 16.78 1.67 -6.04
N TRP A 595 17.33 2.36 -7.03
CA TRP A 595 17.21 2.06 -8.46
C TRP A 595 18.46 1.35 -8.97
N VAL A 596 18.35 0.10 -9.39
CA VAL A 596 19.51 -0.75 -9.74
C VAL A 596 19.42 -1.30 -11.18
N ASN A 597 20.55 -1.26 -11.89
CA ASN A 597 20.66 -1.75 -13.26
C ASN A 597 21.05 -3.24 -13.33
N LEU A 598 20.10 -4.11 -13.61
CA LEU A 598 20.33 -5.54 -13.90
C LEU A 598 21.03 -5.80 -15.24
N GLY A 599 21.33 -4.75 -16.01
CA GLY A 599 22.21 -4.81 -17.19
C GLY A 599 23.70 -4.70 -16.84
N SER A 600 24.04 -4.55 -15.56
CA SER A 600 25.40 -4.44 -15.04
C SER A 600 25.63 -5.54 -14.01
N ASP A 601 26.47 -6.53 -14.34
CA ASP A 601 26.73 -7.69 -13.47
C ASP A 601 27.17 -7.26 -12.05
N HIS A 602 27.92 -6.16 -11.94
CA HIS A 602 28.36 -5.62 -10.65
C HIS A 602 27.20 -5.06 -9.81
N ASP A 603 26.34 -4.25 -10.42
CA ASP A 603 25.17 -3.69 -9.74
C ASP A 603 24.15 -4.79 -9.38
N ALA A 604 24.01 -5.80 -10.23
CA ALA A 604 23.07 -6.92 -10.09
C ALA A 604 23.50 -7.96 -9.04
N GLU A 605 24.80 -8.33 -8.99
CA GLU A 605 25.30 -9.38 -8.11
C GLU A 605 25.92 -8.83 -6.82
N VAL A 606 26.59 -7.67 -6.87
CA VAL A 606 27.38 -7.15 -5.74
C VAL A 606 26.63 -6.08 -4.95
N ASP A 607 26.17 -5.01 -5.59
CA ASP A 607 25.49 -3.91 -4.88
C ASP A 607 24.06 -4.28 -4.48
N LEU A 608 23.28 -4.92 -5.36
CA LEU A 608 21.97 -5.48 -5.00
C LEU A 608 22.09 -6.64 -4.00
N GLY A 609 23.11 -7.50 -4.14
CA GLY A 609 23.37 -8.60 -3.22
C GLY A 609 23.58 -8.12 -1.77
N GLN A 610 24.41 -7.09 -1.57
CA GLN A 610 24.61 -6.45 -0.26
C GLN A 610 23.31 -5.93 0.36
N VAL A 611 22.42 -5.32 -0.44
CA VAL A 611 21.11 -4.83 0.04
C VAL A 611 20.16 -5.98 0.36
N GLN A 612 20.14 -7.04 -0.46
CA GLN A 612 19.33 -8.23 -0.20
C GLN A 612 19.75 -8.93 1.09
N ASP A 613 21.06 -9.15 1.28
CA ASP A 613 21.62 -9.73 2.50
C ASP A 613 21.31 -8.87 3.74
N PHE A 614 21.46 -7.54 3.63
CA PHE A 614 21.13 -6.61 4.71
C PHE A 614 19.65 -6.65 5.10
N LEU A 615 18.73 -6.56 4.13
CA LEU A 615 17.28 -6.60 4.39
C LEU A 615 16.81 -7.98 4.87
N TYR A 616 17.51 -9.05 4.49
CA TYR A 616 17.26 -10.40 4.99
C TYR A 616 17.71 -10.57 6.45
N GLN A 617 18.89 -10.05 6.80
CA GLN A 617 19.42 -10.09 8.18
C GLN A 617 18.67 -9.12 9.12
N HIS A 618 18.14 -8.02 8.59
CA HIS A 618 17.50 -6.95 9.34
C HIS A 618 16.11 -6.59 8.76
N PRO A 619 15.11 -7.49 8.88
CA PRO A 619 13.80 -7.33 8.25
C PRO A 619 13.01 -6.11 8.74
N ASP A 620 13.34 -5.56 9.92
CA ASP A 620 12.77 -4.30 10.42
C ASP A 620 13.07 -3.10 9.49
N PHE A 621 14.12 -3.18 8.65
CA PHE A 621 14.40 -2.17 7.62
C PHE A 621 13.63 -2.42 6.32
N ALA A 622 13.04 -3.59 6.09
CA ALA A 622 12.38 -3.91 4.81
C ALA A 622 11.17 -3.01 4.50
N SER A 623 10.45 -2.52 5.52
CA SER A 623 9.37 -1.52 5.34
C SER A 623 9.86 -0.12 4.98
N HIS A 624 11.17 0.13 5.11
CA HIS A 624 11.82 1.42 4.84
C HIS A 624 12.61 1.42 3.52
N TRP A 625 12.54 0.34 2.72
CA TRP A 625 13.24 0.24 1.44
C TRP A 625 12.27 -0.08 0.29
N THR A 626 12.44 0.62 -0.84
CA THR A 626 11.88 0.25 -2.14
C THR A 626 13.03 -0.10 -3.07
N VAL A 627 13.06 -1.33 -3.60
CA VAL A 627 14.01 -1.69 -4.67
C VAL A 627 13.29 -1.64 -6.02
N HIS A 628 13.83 -0.83 -6.92
CA HIS A 628 13.42 -0.66 -8.30
C HIS A 628 14.54 -1.21 -9.19
N THR A 629 14.27 -2.22 -10.00
CA THR A 629 15.22 -2.76 -10.96
C THR A 629 14.93 -2.23 -12.36
N TYR A 630 15.95 -2.08 -13.19
CA TYR A 630 15.83 -1.79 -14.62
C TYR A 630 16.95 -2.50 -15.39
N GLN A 631 16.92 -2.53 -16.72
CA GLN A 631 17.95 -3.21 -17.50
C GLN A 631 18.43 -2.36 -18.68
N ASP A 632 19.67 -1.87 -18.59
CA ASP A 632 20.39 -1.18 -19.67
C ASP A 632 21.86 -1.60 -19.67
N ALA A 633 22.19 -2.63 -20.45
CA ALA A 633 23.56 -3.12 -20.60
C ALA A 633 24.50 -2.15 -21.35
N ALA A 634 23.97 -1.10 -21.98
CA ALA A 634 24.79 -0.08 -22.64
C ALA A 634 25.20 1.04 -21.66
N ALA A 635 24.37 1.33 -20.65
CA ALA A 635 24.72 2.20 -19.53
C ALA A 635 25.67 1.52 -18.52
N GLY A 636 25.46 0.22 -18.23
CA GLY A 636 26.23 -0.47 -17.19
C GLY A 636 26.03 0.21 -15.83
N HIS A 637 27.11 0.55 -15.13
CA HIS A 637 27.05 1.26 -13.85
C HIS A 637 26.65 2.75 -13.98
N ASP A 638 26.61 3.34 -15.20
CA ASP A 638 26.21 4.73 -15.37
C ASP A 638 24.77 4.98 -14.91
N ALA A 639 24.55 6.17 -14.35
CA ALA A 639 23.26 6.57 -13.82
C ALA A 639 22.19 6.72 -14.91
N ILE A 640 20.93 6.53 -14.52
CA ILE A 640 19.73 6.79 -15.33
C ILE A 640 19.81 8.19 -16.00
N ASP A 641 19.21 8.30 -17.19
CA ASP A 641 19.20 9.55 -17.96
C ASP A 641 18.61 10.74 -17.17
N LYS A 642 18.99 11.96 -17.56
CA LYS A 642 18.57 13.20 -16.89
C LYS A 642 17.04 13.32 -16.77
N ALA A 643 16.29 13.06 -17.84
CA ALA A 643 14.86 13.34 -17.87
C ALA A 643 14.09 12.39 -16.94
N THR A 644 14.46 11.11 -16.96
CA THR A 644 13.91 10.12 -16.02
C THR A 644 14.35 10.42 -14.58
N THR A 645 15.62 10.74 -14.35
CA THR A 645 16.13 11.01 -12.99
C THR A 645 15.46 12.22 -12.34
N VAL A 646 15.35 13.34 -13.06
CA VAL A 646 14.68 14.56 -12.56
C VAL A 646 13.23 14.27 -12.18
N ARG A 647 12.55 13.44 -12.98
CA ARG A 647 11.17 13.03 -12.74
C ARG A 647 11.06 12.18 -11.47
N ILE A 648 11.91 11.17 -11.28
CA ILE A 648 11.99 10.38 -10.04
C ILE A 648 12.20 11.31 -8.83
N ILE A 649 13.13 12.27 -8.91
CA ILE A 649 13.41 13.25 -7.84
C ILE A 649 12.15 14.06 -7.49
N ASN A 650 11.46 14.63 -8.48
CA ASN A 650 10.25 15.43 -8.25
C ASN A 650 9.12 14.55 -7.67
N ASP A 651 8.85 13.38 -8.26
CA ASP A 651 7.80 12.45 -7.81
C ASP A 651 8.03 12.01 -6.34
N SER A 652 9.29 11.74 -5.96
CA SER A 652 9.68 11.34 -4.59
C SER A 652 9.46 12.44 -3.54
N ILE A 653 9.43 13.72 -3.93
CA ILE A 653 9.19 14.86 -3.04
C ILE A 653 7.71 15.27 -3.04
N ASP A 654 7.07 15.33 -4.22
CA ASP A 654 5.63 15.60 -4.38
C ASP A 654 4.77 14.49 -3.73
N ARG A 655 5.32 13.28 -3.53
CA ARG A 655 4.62 12.07 -3.04
C ARG A 655 3.44 11.66 -3.93
N ASP A 656 3.43 12.12 -5.17
CA ASP A 656 2.36 11.90 -6.15
C ASP A 656 2.61 10.60 -6.93
N GLU A 657 2.25 9.46 -6.34
CA GLU A 657 2.29 8.15 -7.02
C GLU A 657 1.47 8.13 -8.34
N ALA A 658 0.57 9.10 -8.57
CA ALA A 658 -0.19 9.21 -9.81
C ALA A 658 0.52 10.01 -10.91
N ARG A 659 1.66 10.67 -10.62
CA ARG A 659 2.47 11.37 -11.63
C ARG A 659 3.61 10.55 -12.20
N SER A 660 4.11 9.52 -11.50
CA SER A 660 5.28 8.77 -11.97
C SER A 660 4.95 7.84 -13.15
N PRO A 661 5.37 8.16 -14.38
CA PRO A 661 5.15 7.32 -15.55
C PRO A 661 6.33 6.34 -15.66
N TRP A 662 6.23 5.23 -14.93
CA TRP A 662 7.14 4.07 -14.95
C TRP A 662 7.87 3.90 -16.29
N MET A 663 9.20 3.75 -16.27
CA MET A 663 9.91 3.46 -17.52
C MET A 663 9.39 2.12 -18.06
N PRO A 664 9.23 1.96 -19.39
CA PRO A 664 9.13 0.63 -19.97
C PRO A 664 10.42 -0.13 -19.63
N GLY A 665 10.31 -1.15 -18.76
CA GLY A 665 11.45 -1.94 -18.28
C GLY A 665 11.94 -1.65 -16.86
N THR A 666 11.33 -0.73 -16.10
CA THR A 666 11.57 -0.68 -14.65
C THR A 666 10.69 -1.68 -13.91
N GLN A 667 11.24 -2.84 -13.58
CA GLN A 667 10.62 -3.79 -12.66
C GLN A 667 10.74 -3.26 -11.23
N ARG A 668 9.60 -2.90 -10.61
CA ARG A 668 9.44 -3.29 -9.20
C ARG A 668 9.64 -4.82 -9.18
N LEU A 669 10.30 -5.41 -8.18
CA LEU A 669 10.49 -6.88 -8.11
C LEU A 669 9.12 -7.59 -8.18
N GLU A 670 8.67 -7.88 -9.40
CA GLU A 670 7.44 -8.59 -9.70
C GLU A 670 7.81 -10.06 -9.54
N MET A 671 7.40 -10.63 -8.41
CA MET A 671 7.38 -12.07 -8.22
C MET A 671 6.80 -12.71 -9.49
N PRO A 672 7.53 -13.63 -10.14
CA PRO A 672 7.11 -14.16 -11.43
C PRO A 672 5.78 -14.88 -11.24
N SER A 673 4.88 -14.73 -12.23
CA SER A 673 3.51 -15.22 -12.11
C SER A 673 3.06 -16.07 -13.29
N SER A 674 2.17 -17.02 -12.99
CA SER A 674 1.56 -17.94 -13.95
C SER A 674 0.07 -18.09 -13.66
N MET A 675 -0.68 -18.56 -14.66
CA MET A 675 -2.06 -19.01 -14.49
C MET A 675 -2.10 -20.54 -14.48
N VAL A 676 -2.74 -21.12 -13.47
CA VAL A 676 -2.98 -22.57 -13.39
C VAL A 676 -4.48 -22.87 -13.43
N ALA A 677 -4.87 -23.91 -14.16
CA ALA A 677 -6.28 -24.27 -14.33
C ALA A 677 -6.62 -25.56 -13.57
N PHE A 678 -7.80 -25.60 -12.92
CA PHE A 678 -8.38 -26.83 -12.38
C PHE A 678 -9.91 -26.81 -12.46
N LYS A 679 -10.52 -27.93 -12.89
CA LYS A 679 -11.99 -28.07 -13.11
C LYS A 679 -12.62 -26.89 -13.89
N GLY A 680 -11.89 -26.33 -14.86
CA GLY A 680 -12.37 -25.22 -15.71
C GLY A 680 -12.37 -23.83 -15.04
N ARG A 681 -11.62 -23.65 -13.95
CA ARG A 681 -11.33 -22.34 -13.35
C ARG A 681 -9.83 -22.10 -13.33
N GLU A 682 -9.44 -20.85 -13.54
CA GLU A 682 -8.04 -20.39 -13.51
C GLU A 682 -7.73 -19.70 -12.19
N TRP A 683 -6.48 -19.83 -11.74
CA TRP A 683 -5.94 -19.30 -10.48
C TRP A 683 -4.59 -18.68 -10.77
N LYS A 684 -4.31 -17.52 -10.19
CA LYS A 684 -3.03 -16.84 -10.36
C LYS A 684 -2.04 -17.34 -9.33
N MET A 685 -0.87 -17.79 -9.76
CA MET A 685 0.20 -18.28 -8.90
C MET A 685 1.46 -17.45 -9.10
N TYR A 686 2.17 -17.18 -8.01
CA TYR A 686 3.40 -16.42 -7.90
C TYR A 686 4.50 -17.31 -7.30
N GLY A 687 5.71 -17.23 -7.85
CA GLY A 687 6.91 -17.88 -7.33
C GLY A 687 7.82 -16.92 -6.57
N ALA A 688 8.78 -17.47 -5.82
CA ALA A 688 9.83 -16.67 -5.19
C ALA A 688 10.87 -16.18 -6.22
N THR A 689 11.21 -17.02 -7.20
CA THR A 689 12.08 -16.73 -8.35
C THR A 689 11.56 -17.47 -9.58
N GLU A 690 12.06 -17.16 -10.79
CA GLU A 690 11.70 -17.89 -12.01
C GLU A 690 12.30 -19.31 -12.03
N ASP A 691 13.33 -19.54 -11.22
CA ASP A 691 14.06 -20.80 -11.13
C ASP A 691 13.52 -21.77 -10.09
N ASP A 692 12.66 -21.31 -9.17
CA ASP A 692 11.99 -22.16 -8.18
C ASP A 692 11.29 -23.35 -8.84
N HIS A 693 11.59 -24.56 -8.35
CA HIS A 693 11.12 -25.79 -8.98
C HIS A 693 9.59 -25.87 -9.09
N ILE A 694 8.87 -25.55 -8.01
CA ILE A 694 7.42 -25.64 -7.98
C ILE A 694 6.85 -24.62 -8.97
N PHE A 695 7.25 -23.34 -8.86
CA PHE A 695 6.79 -22.29 -9.77
C PHE A 695 7.07 -22.61 -11.24
N ARG A 696 8.28 -23.10 -11.57
CA ARG A 696 8.64 -23.51 -12.93
C ARG A 696 7.73 -24.62 -13.45
N MET A 697 7.33 -25.57 -12.59
CA MET A 697 6.38 -26.62 -12.94
C MET A 697 4.96 -26.07 -13.14
N LEU A 698 4.49 -25.15 -12.28
CA LEU A 698 3.20 -24.43 -12.47
C LEU A 698 3.18 -23.66 -13.80
N HIS A 699 4.27 -22.98 -14.12
CA HIS A 699 4.43 -22.20 -15.35
C HIS A 699 4.47 -23.08 -16.61
N THR A 700 5.25 -24.16 -16.58
CA THR A 700 5.43 -25.04 -17.75
C THR A 700 4.19 -25.88 -18.04
N THR A 701 3.44 -26.30 -17.01
CA THR A 701 2.29 -27.19 -17.18
C THR A 701 0.94 -26.46 -17.25
N GLY A 702 0.83 -25.24 -16.70
CA GLY A 702 -0.45 -24.56 -16.51
C GLY A 702 -1.42 -25.31 -15.57
N GLN A 703 -0.91 -26.21 -14.73
CA GLN A 703 -1.65 -27.01 -13.75
C GLN A 703 -1.06 -26.80 -12.35
N PHE A 704 -1.81 -27.19 -11.31
CA PHE A 704 -1.25 -27.27 -9.95
C PHE A 704 -0.15 -28.34 -9.89
N TYR A 705 0.89 -28.08 -9.09
CA TYR A 705 1.93 -29.05 -8.81
C TYR A 705 1.31 -30.26 -8.07
N GLU A 706 1.76 -31.47 -8.40
CA GLU A 706 1.21 -32.74 -7.89
C GLU A 706 -0.27 -33.01 -8.21
N GLU A 707 -0.71 -32.63 -9.43
CA GLU A 707 -2.09 -32.81 -9.92
C GLU A 707 -2.71 -34.20 -9.64
N GLN A 708 -1.91 -35.28 -9.64
CA GLN A 708 -2.39 -36.64 -9.35
C GLN A 708 -2.76 -36.83 -7.87
N LEU A 709 -1.89 -36.39 -6.95
CA LEU A 709 -2.15 -36.39 -5.50
C LEU A 709 -3.33 -35.46 -5.18
N LEU A 710 -3.30 -34.23 -5.70
CA LEU A 710 -4.36 -33.25 -5.51
C LEU A 710 -5.72 -33.74 -6.05
N SER A 711 -5.73 -34.41 -7.20
CA SER A 711 -6.93 -35.03 -7.76
C SER A 711 -7.48 -36.14 -6.84
N PHE A 712 -6.61 -36.96 -6.25
CA PHE A 712 -7.03 -37.99 -5.29
C PHE A 712 -7.59 -37.36 -4.01
N ILE A 713 -6.87 -36.41 -3.40
CA ILE A 713 -7.32 -35.69 -2.19
C ILE A 713 -8.63 -34.94 -2.44
N SER A 714 -8.88 -34.44 -3.66
CA SER A 714 -10.15 -33.79 -4.04
C SER A 714 -11.40 -34.66 -3.92
N THR A 715 -11.24 -35.96 -3.64
CA THR A 715 -12.33 -36.92 -3.34
C THR A 715 -12.55 -37.17 -1.84
N LEU A 716 -11.70 -36.61 -0.98
CA LEU A 716 -11.66 -36.88 0.48
C LEU A 716 -12.11 -35.69 1.35
N VAL A 717 -12.20 -34.49 0.75
CA VAL A 717 -12.54 -33.21 1.40
C VAL A 717 -13.77 -32.55 0.76
N GLU A 718 -14.55 -31.82 1.54
CA GLU A 718 -15.74 -31.08 1.12
C GLU A 718 -15.60 -29.56 1.35
N PRO A 719 -16.35 -28.71 0.63
CA PRO A 719 -16.30 -27.25 0.81
C PRO A 719 -16.70 -26.82 2.23
N GLY A 720 -15.77 -26.16 2.92
CA GLY A 720 -15.93 -25.73 4.32
C GLY A 720 -15.20 -26.61 5.34
N ASP A 721 -14.63 -27.74 4.93
CA ASP A 721 -13.73 -28.52 5.80
C ASP A 721 -12.50 -27.71 6.22
N LEU A 722 -11.97 -27.98 7.41
CA LEU A 722 -10.71 -27.40 7.88
C LEU A 722 -9.53 -28.29 7.48
N VAL A 723 -8.60 -27.73 6.71
CA VAL A 723 -7.33 -28.33 6.30
C VAL A 723 -6.18 -27.60 6.98
N LEU A 724 -5.19 -28.35 7.47
CA LEU A 724 -3.91 -27.80 7.92
C LEU A 724 -2.86 -28.10 6.85
N ASP A 725 -2.25 -27.06 6.28
CA ASP A 725 -1.20 -27.15 5.27
C ASP A 725 0.14 -26.81 5.93
N VAL A 726 0.91 -27.84 6.33
CA VAL A 726 2.18 -27.68 7.05
C VAL A 726 3.34 -27.80 6.07
N GLY A 727 4.14 -26.74 6.00
CA GLY A 727 5.07 -26.47 4.89
C GLY A 727 4.31 -25.99 3.66
N ALA A 728 3.60 -24.88 3.77
CA ALA A 728 2.76 -24.37 2.69
C ALA A 728 3.58 -23.91 1.46
N ASN A 729 4.88 -23.63 1.64
CA ASN A 729 5.83 -23.18 0.62
C ASN A 729 5.27 -21.93 -0.10
N ILE A 730 5.39 -21.81 -1.42
CA ILE A 730 4.74 -20.74 -2.20
C ILE A 730 3.19 -20.81 -2.18
N GLY A 731 2.57 -21.85 -1.61
CA GLY A 731 1.12 -21.94 -1.43
C GLY A 731 0.35 -22.72 -2.50
N ASN A 732 1.00 -23.59 -3.28
CA ASN A 732 0.33 -24.47 -4.26
C ASN A 732 -0.86 -25.24 -3.63
N HIS A 733 -0.58 -25.95 -2.53
CA HIS A 733 -1.55 -26.74 -1.79
C HIS A 733 -2.61 -25.85 -1.11
N THR A 734 -2.18 -24.79 -0.42
CA THR A 734 -3.05 -23.76 0.18
C THR A 734 -4.10 -23.22 -0.80
N VAL A 735 -3.67 -22.76 -1.98
CA VAL A 735 -4.59 -22.23 -3.01
C VAL A 735 -5.51 -23.32 -3.53
N PHE A 736 -5.03 -24.55 -3.75
CA PHE A 736 -5.85 -25.67 -4.20
C PHE A 736 -6.97 -26.02 -3.20
N PHE A 737 -6.67 -26.05 -1.91
CA PHE A 737 -7.66 -26.35 -0.86
C PHE A 737 -8.66 -25.19 -0.68
N ALA A 738 -8.20 -23.95 -0.56
CA ALA A 738 -9.10 -22.81 -0.31
C ALA A 738 -9.90 -22.38 -1.55
N GLY A 739 -9.33 -22.49 -2.75
CA GLY A 739 -9.91 -22.02 -4.00
C GLY A 739 -10.77 -23.08 -4.71
N PRO A 740 -10.18 -24.03 -5.45
CA PRO A 740 -10.89 -25.14 -6.09
C PRO A 740 -11.81 -25.93 -5.16
N MET A 741 -11.33 -26.34 -3.98
CA MET A 741 -12.12 -27.18 -3.05
C MET A 741 -13.04 -26.37 -2.13
N GLY A 742 -12.71 -25.09 -1.87
CA GLY A 742 -13.51 -24.24 -1.00
C GLY A 742 -13.39 -24.58 0.49
N CYS A 743 -12.30 -25.24 0.90
CA CYS A 743 -11.98 -25.49 2.31
C CYS A 743 -11.66 -24.19 3.07
N THR A 744 -11.52 -24.29 4.38
CA THR A 744 -10.79 -23.32 5.22
C THR A 744 -9.40 -23.92 5.49
N VAL A 745 -8.36 -23.10 5.45
CA VAL A 745 -6.96 -23.56 5.51
C VAL A 745 -6.19 -22.78 6.57
N GLU A 746 -5.46 -23.50 7.44
CA GLU A 746 -4.36 -22.93 8.23
C GLU A 746 -3.05 -23.32 7.55
N SER A 747 -2.35 -22.32 7.00
CA SER A 747 -1.14 -22.50 6.19
C SER A 747 0.09 -22.14 7.03
N TYR A 748 0.86 -23.14 7.44
CA TYR A 748 2.08 -22.96 8.22
C TYR A 748 3.28 -22.95 7.28
N GLU A 749 4.00 -21.82 7.24
CA GLU A 749 5.23 -21.67 6.47
C GLU A 749 6.33 -21.08 7.34
N ALA A 750 7.52 -21.68 7.31
CA ALA A 750 8.63 -21.39 8.20
C ALA A 750 9.61 -20.36 7.62
N LEU A 751 9.76 -20.32 6.30
CA LEU A 751 10.81 -19.57 5.60
C LEU A 751 10.28 -18.17 5.20
N PRO A 752 10.83 -17.07 5.76
CA PRO A 752 10.31 -15.73 5.50
C PRO A 752 10.32 -15.33 4.02
N VAL A 753 11.26 -15.87 3.24
CA VAL A 753 11.39 -15.67 1.78
C VAL A 753 10.22 -16.22 0.96
N LEU A 754 9.49 -17.23 1.47
CA LEU A 754 8.33 -17.83 0.79
C LEU A 754 7.02 -17.16 1.17
N LEU A 755 6.96 -16.47 2.32
CA LEU A 755 5.77 -15.77 2.80
C LEU A 755 5.21 -14.71 1.83
N PRO A 756 6.02 -13.90 1.09
CA PRO A 756 5.51 -13.01 0.06
C PRO A 756 4.73 -13.77 -1.03
N SER A 757 5.29 -14.89 -1.53
CA SER A 757 4.68 -15.75 -2.55
C SER A 757 3.37 -16.35 -2.06
N LEU A 758 3.38 -16.98 -0.88
CA LEU A 758 2.18 -17.50 -0.22
C LEU A 758 1.12 -16.42 -0.02
N THR A 759 1.52 -15.23 0.43
CA THR A 759 0.60 -14.11 0.69
C THR A 759 -0.02 -13.58 -0.59
N ALA A 760 0.76 -13.33 -1.64
CA ALA A 760 0.25 -12.89 -2.93
C ALA A 760 -0.71 -13.93 -3.54
N ASN A 761 -0.36 -15.22 -3.45
CA ASN A 761 -1.19 -16.33 -3.90
C ASN A 761 -2.52 -16.44 -3.17
N VAL A 762 -2.57 -16.13 -1.89
CA VAL A 762 -3.83 -16.05 -1.13
C VAL A 762 -4.63 -14.79 -1.48
N MET A 763 -3.97 -13.64 -1.59
CA MET A 763 -4.64 -12.33 -1.75
C MET A 763 -5.21 -12.12 -3.16
N ASP A 764 -4.45 -12.41 -4.22
CA ASP A 764 -4.87 -12.18 -5.61
C ASP A 764 -5.95 -13.16 -6.07
N ASN A 765 -5.99 -14.37 -5.49
CA ASN A 765 -7.11 -15.31 -5.66
C ASN A 765 -8.29 -15.01 -4.72
N PHE A 766 -8.20 -13.95 -3.90
CA PHE A 766 -9.22 -13.51 -2.94
C PHE A 766 -9.61 -14.56 -1.88
N LEU A 767 -8.64 -15.38 -1.46
CA LEU A 767 -8.82 -16.51 -0.53
C LEU A 767 -8.60 -16.12 0.94
N ASP A 768 -8.35 -14.84 1.23
CA ASP A 768 -8.05 -14.29 2.56
C ASP A 768 -9.17 -14.45 3.61
N GLU A 769 -10.42 -14.67 3.18
CA GLU A 769 -11.52 -15.03 4.10
C GLU A 769 -11.49 -16.51 4.52
N ARG A 770 -10.77 -17.37 3.78
CA ARG A 770 -10.66 -18.83 3.97
C ARG A 770 -9.30 -19.31 4.46
N VAL A 771 -8.22 -18.56 4.20
CA VAL A 771 -6.85 -18.93 4.56
C VAL A 771 -6.35 -18.09 5.72
N GLU A 772 -5.70 -18.73 6.68
CA GLU A 772 -4.88 -18.08 7.71
C GLU A 772 -3.42 -18.50 7.51
N ILE A 773 -2.57 -17.54 7.13
CA ILE A 773 -1.12 -17.75 6.99
C ILE A 773 -0.48 -17.59 8.37
N ILE A 774 0.32 -18.58 8.76
CA ILE A 774 0.98 -18.67 10.06
C ILE A 774 2.49 -18.77 9.80
N PRO A 775 3.27 -17.69 10.02
CA PRO A 775 4.70 -17.64 9.72
C PRO A 775 5.52 -18.34 10.80
N SER A 776 5.43 -19.67 10.86
CA SER A 776 6.07 -20.51 11.87
C SER A 776 6.25 -21.94 11.37
N ALA A 777 7.41 -22.52 11.66
CA ALA A 777 7.61 -23.96 11.59
C ALA A 777 6.72 -24.70 12.61
N VAL A 778 6.47 -25.98 12.36
CA VAL A 778 5.73 -26.85 13.27
C VAL A 778 6.63 -27.99 13.70
N GLY A 779 6.61 -28.32 14.99
CA GLY A 779 7.37 -29.44 15.55
C GLY A 779 6.80 -29.93 16.88
N ALA A 780 7.58 -30.75 17.60
CA ALA A 780 7.13 -31.43 18.81
C ALA A 780 6.90 -30.48 20.01
N SER A 781 7.50 -29.29 19.99
CA SER A 781 7.38 -28.25 21.02
C SER A 781 7.53 -26.86 20.40
N SER A 782 7.04 -25.82 21.09
CA SER A 782 7.34 -24.43 20.71
C SER A 782 8.81 -24.10 20.95
N GLY A 783 9.41 -23.32 20.05
CA GLY A 783 10.84 -22.99 20.12
C GLY A 783 11.32 -22.08 18.99
N ARG A 784 12.61 -22.15 18.67
CA ARG A 784 13.25 -21.43 17.56
C ARG A 784 14.14 -22.37 16.75
N LEU A 785 14.24 -22.11 15.45
CA LEU A 785 15.01 -22.91 14.48
C LEU A 785 15.97 -22.01 13.68
N GLY A 786 17.10 -22.60 13.26
CA GLY A 786 18.00 -22.05 12.25
C GLY A 786 17.97 -22.87 10.96
N ILE A 787 18.53 -22.30 9.89
CA ILE A 787 18.70 -22.99 8.60
C ILE A 787 19.92 -23.89 8.68
N ARG A 788 19.75 -25.17 8.31
CA ARG A 788 20.81 -26.17 8.25
C ARG A 788 21.37 -26.36 6.83
N SER A 789 20.52 -26.22 5.80
CA SER A 789 20.92 -26.27 4.39
C SER A 789 20.02 -25.39 3.54
N TRP A 790 20.61 -24.63 2.61
CA TRP A 790 19.90 -23.72 1.70
C TRP A 790 20.26 -24.06 0.24
N ASP A 791 19.24 -24.12 -0.62
CA ASP A 791 19.39 -24.19 -2.07
C ASP A 791 18.55 -23.07 -2.73
N PRO A 792 19.16 -22.05 -3.36
CA PRO A 792 18.42 -20.96 -3.98
C PRO A 792 17.62 -21.37 -5.22
N GLN A 793 17.89 -22.55 -5.82
CA GLN A 793 17.13 -23.09 -6.96
C GLN A 793 15.99 -24.02 -6.51
N ASN A 794 16.00 -24.47 -5.25
CA ASN A 794 14.95 -25.28 -4.66
C ASN A 794 14.72 -24.90 -3.19
N VAL A 795 14.28 -23.67 -2.98
CA VAL A 795 14.12 -23.05 -1.65
C VAL A 795 13.22 -23.89 -0.74
N GLY A 796 12.24 -24.60 -1.31
CA GLY A 796 11.38 -25.55 -0.61
C GLY A 796 12.13 -26.70 0.09
N SER A 797 13.29 -27.11 -0.42
CA SER A 797 14.08 -28.22 0.15
C SER A 797 14.99 -27.83 1.33
N THR A 798 14.82 -26.62 1.86
CA THR A 798 15.61 -26.08 2.97
C THR A 798 15.34 -26.85 4.26
N SER A 799 16.37 -27.53 4.80
CA SER A 799 16.26 -28.23 6.08
C SER A 799 16.56 -27.29 7.25
N LEU A 800 15.82 -27.49 8.35
CA LEU A 800 15.93 -26.68 9.57
C LEU A 800 16.53 -27.49 10.73
N GLU A 801 17.10 -26.78 11.70
CA GLU A 801 17.63 -27.38 12.94
C GLU A 801 17.27 -26.54 14.18
N ILE A 802 17.12 -27.20 15.33
CA ILE A 802 16.76 -26.52 16.59
C ILE A 802 17.94 -25.66 17.07
N ARG A 803 17.68 -24.35 17.23
CA ARG A 803 18.66 -23.37 17.70
C ARG A 803 17.97 -22.31 18.56
N GLU A 804 18.43 -22.14 19.80
CA GLU A 804 17.87 -21.17 20.74
C GLU A 804 17.94 -19.72 20.23
N ASP A 805 18.95 -19.41 19.41
CA ASP A 805 19.20 -18.12 18.76
C ASP A 805 18.62 -18.01 17.34
N GLY A 806 18.03 -19.07 16.80
CA GLY A 806 17.63 -19.15 15.39
C GLY A 806 16.53 -18.13 15.01
N PRO A 807 16.51 -17.60 13.78
CA PRO A 807 15.54 -16.57 13.37
C PRO A 807 14.10 -17.08 13.22
N ILE A 808 13.90 -18.37 12.94
CA ILE A 808 12.60 -18.96 12.60
C ILE A 808 11.85 -19.37 13.87
N ALA A 809 10.59 -18.94 14.00
CA ALA A 809 9.73 -19.34 15.11
C ALA A 809 9.13 -20.75 14.88
N MET A 810 9.09 -21.59 15.92
CA MET A 810 8.46 -22.91 15.88
C MET A 810 7.31 -23.01 16.89
N THR A 811 6.22 -23.66 16.47
CA THR A 811 5.03 -23.93 17.28
C THR A 811 4.61 -25.40 17.20
N THR A 812 3.52 -25.78 17.88
CA THR A 812 2.87 -27.09 17.74
C THR A 812 1.46 -26.91 17.17
N LEU A 813 0.90 -27.92 16.48
CA LEU A 813 -0.48 -27.81 16.01
C LEU A 813 -1.46 -27.74 17.18
N ASP A 814 -1.17 -28.41 18.29
CA ASP A 814 -2.00 -28.41 19.50
C ASP A 814 -1.97 -27.09 20.29
N ALA A 815 -1.03 -26.18 20.02
CA ALA A 815 -0.98 -24.87 20.67
C ALA A 815 -2.18 -23.97 20.32
N LYS A 816 -2.84 -24.21 19.18
CA LYS A 816 -3.99 -23.44 18.70
C LYS A 816 -5.31 -24.16 18.98
N SER A 817 -6.18 -23.55 19.79
CA SER A 817 -7.51 -24.10 20.07
C SER A 817 -8.44 -23.98 18.86
N ARG A 818 -8.91 -25.11 18.31
CA ARG A 818 -9.85 -25.17 17.18
C ARG A 818 -11.25 -25.57 17.62
N THR A 819 -12.26 -24.84 17.13
CA THR A 819 -13.70 -25.06 17.42
C THR A 819 -14.41 -25.95 16.41
N VAL A 820 -13.80 -26.17 15.24
CA VAL A 820 -14.21 -27.14 14.22
C VAL A 820 -13.19 -28.30 14.19
N PRO A 821 -13.60 -29.52 13.81
CA PRO A 821 -12.67 -30.63 13.64
C PRO A 821 -11.79 -30.41 12.41
N VAL A 822 -10.53 -30.83 12.49
CA VAL A 822 -9.61 -30.88 11.35
C VAL A 822 -9.96 -32.08 10.47
N ARG A 823 -10.19 -31.87 9.18
CA ARG A 823 -10.46 -32.95 8.22
C ARG A 823 -9.18 -33.59 7.70
N LEU A 824 -8.18 -32.78 7.39
CA LEU A 824 -6.94 -33.20 6.75
C LEU A 824 -5.75 -32.41 7.27
N ILE A 825 -4.61 -33.08 7.45
CA ILE A 825 -3.30 -32.47 7.72
C ILE A 825 -2.35 -32.90 6.59
N LYS A 826 -1.84 -31.93 5.83
CA LYS A 826 -0.69 -32.09 4.94
C LYS A 826 0.56 -31.76 5.75
N ILE A 827 1.58 -32.62 5.63
CA ILE A 827 2.89 -32.46 6.25
C ILE A 827 3.95 -32.74 5.17
N ASP A 828 4.64 -31.69 4.72
CA ASP A 828 5.94 -31.80 4.06
C ASP A 828 6.78 -30.67 4.65
N VAL A 829 7.82 -31.04 5.40
CA VAL A 829 8.66 -30.15 6.22
C VAL A 829 10.12 -30.59 6.23
N GLU A 830 10.53 -31.30 5.17
CA GLU A 830 11.92 -31.64 4.87
C GLU A 830 12.69 -32.34 6.01
N GLY A 831 12.04 -33.26 6.73
CA GLY A 831 12.67 -34.16 7.71
C GLY A 831 12.19 -34.00 9.15
N MET A 832 11.21 -33.13 9.42
CA MET A 832 10.60 -32.91 10.75
C MET A 832 9.21 -33.56 10.89
N GLU A 833 8.84 -34.49 10.02
CA GLU A 833 7.46 -35.00 9.91
C GLU A 833 6.96 -35.68 11.20
N LEU A 834 7.83 -36.47 11.84
CA LEU A 834 7.53 -37.13 13.12
C LEU A 834 7.40 -36.11 14.27
N ASP A 835 8.13 -35.00 14.22
CA ASP A 835 8.00 -33.91 15.21
C ASP A 835 6.67 -33.17 15.04
N VAL A 836 6.23 -32.93 13.80
CA VAL A 836 4.88 -32.39 13.52
C VAL A 836 3.80 -33.32 14.08
N LEU A 837 3.90 -34.63 13.84
CA LEU A 837 2.96 -35.61 14.37
C LEU A 837 2.96 -35.64 15.91
N ALA A 838 4.12 -35.51 16.56
CA ALA A 838 4.22 -35.40 18.01
C ALA A 838 3.57 -34.11 18.55
N GLY A 839 3.75 -32.98 17.87
CA GLY A 839 3.13 -31.68 18.18
C GLY A 839 1.64 -31.56 17.83
N ALA A 840 1.07 -32.58 17.18
CA ALA A 840 -0.33 -32.66 16.76
C ALA A 840 -1.11 -33.75 17.50
N ARG A 841 -0.52 -34.38 18.53
CA ARG A 841 -1.04 -35.61 19.17
C ARG A 841 -2.48 -35.46 19.70
N ALA A 842 -2.83 -34.33 20.30
CA ALA A 842 -4.18 -34.09 20.81
C ALA A 842 -5.17 -33.83 19.66
N THR A 843 -4.77 -33.07 18.64
CA THR A 843 -5.57 -32.83 17.42
C THR A 843 -5.85 -34.15 16.68
N ILE A 844 -4.82 -34.98 16.43
CA ILE A 844 -4.96 -36.27 15.76
C ILE A 844 -5.83 -37.24 16.59
N GLY A 845 -5.61 -37.30 17.91
CA GLY A 845 -6.40 -38.14 18.80
C GLY A 845 -7.87 -37.71 18.94
N ARG A 846 -8.16 -36.42 18.76
CA ARG A 846 -9.52 -35.84 18.85
C ARG A 846 -10.29 -35.96 17.53
N ASP A 847 -9.66 -35.54 16.43
CA ASP A 847 -10.35 -35.33 15.15
C ASP A 847 -10.16 -36.48 14.15
N ARG A 848 -9.15 -37.34 14.35
CA ARG A 848 -8.78 -38.44 13.45
C ARG A 848 -8.68 -37.99 11.97
N PRO A 849 -7.93 -36.90 11.67
CA PRO A 849 -7.87 -36.34 10.33
C PRO A 849 -7.21 -37.30 9.34
N ILE A 850 -7.50 -37.12 8.05
CA ILE A 850 -6.70 -37.69 6.96
C ILE A 850 -5.28 -37.13 7.06
N LEU A 851 -4.27 -37.97 6.91
CA LEU A 851 -2.87 -37.56 6.93
C LEU A 851 -2.28 -37.68 5.52
N VAL A 852 -1.65 -36.61 5.04
CA VAL A 852 -0.88 -36.56 3.80
C VAL A 852 0.54 -36.19 4.17
N ILE A 853 1.48 -37.13 4.08
CA ILE A 853 2.83 -36.97 4.65
C ILE A 853 3.88 -37.33 3.61
N GLU A 854 4.77 -36.40 3.28
CA GLU A 854 5.95 -36.70 2.45
C GLU A 854 7.02 -37.42 3.28
N ALA A 855 7.57 -38.50 2.75
CA ALA A 855 8.72 -39.19 3.33
C ALA A 855 10.00 -38.79 2.59
N ARG A 856 10.73 -37.80 3.13
CA ARG A 856 12.01 -37.29 2.58
C ARG A 856 13.00 -38.38 2.14
N ASP A 857 13.06 -39.49 2.88
CA ASP A 857 13.89 -40.64 2.52
C ASP A 857 13.25 -42.00 2.94
N GLN A 858 13.94 -43.09 2.61
CA GLN A 858 13.47 -44.46 2.88
C GLN A 858 13.37 -44.82 4.37
N GLU A 859 14.18 -44.19 5.23
CA GLU A 859 14.13 -44.44 6.67
C GLU A 859 12.96 -43.65 7.29
N MET A 860 12.70 -42.43 6.82
CA MET A 860 11.50 -41.67 7.18
C MET A 860 10.22 -42.40 6.74
N ASP A 861 10.15 -42.93 5.50
CA ASP A 861 9.01 -43.75 5.03
C ASP A 861 8.76 -44.96 5.96
N ARG A 862 9.84 -45.66 6.33
CA ARG A 862 9.76 -46.81 7.24
C ARG A 862 9.25 -46.42 8.62
N GLN A 863 9.73 -45.31 9.18
CA GLN A 863 9.31 -44.81 10.50
C GLN A 863 7.86 -44.31 10.49
N LEU A 864 7.45 -43.57 9.46
CA LEU A 864 6.08 -43.10 9.27
C LEU A 864 5.09 -44.27 9.14
N ARG A 865 5.43 -45.33 8.39
CA ARG A 865 4.57 -46.52 8.28
C ARG A 865 4.36 -47.24 9.61
N ILE A 866 5.41 -47.34 10.43
CA ILE A 866 5.30 -47.91 11.79
C ILE A 866 4.41 -47.02 12.65
N TRP A 867 4.67 -45.70 12.65
CA TRP A 867 3.88 -44.75 13.43
C TRP A 867 2.39 -44.78 13.03
N LEU A 868 2.08 -44.82 11.74
CA LEU A 868 0.70 -44.90 11.23
C LEU A 868 0.01 -46.19 11.70
N ALA A 869 0.69 -47.34 11.62
CA ALA A 869 0.15 -48.61 12.10
C ALA A 869 -0.12 -48.58 13.61
N ASP A 870 0.82 -48.04 14.41
CA ASP A 870 0.69 -47.92 15.88
C ASP A 870 -0.42 -46.95 16.32
N HIS A 871 -0.90 -46.08 15.42
CA HIS A 871 -1.98 -45.11 15.67
C HIS A 871 -3.29 -45.44 14.93
N ASP A 872 -3.48 -46.70 14.53
CA ASP A 872 -4.67 -47.18 13.81
C ASP A 872 -4.95 -46.38 12.52
N TYR A 873 -3.93 -46.19 11.67
CA TYR A 873 -4.05 -45.61 10.32
C TYR A 873 -3.66 -46.62 9.23
N VAL A 874 -4.37 -46.57 8.10
CA VAL A 874 -4.10 -47.37 6.89
C VAL A 874 -3.68 -46.43 5.76
N VAL A 875 -2.57 -46.74 5.08
CA VAL A 875 -2.13 -46.04 3.87
C VAL A 875 -3.02 -46.45 2.70
N LEU A 876 -3.72 -45.48 2.10
CA LEU A 876 -4.60 -45.67 0.94
C LEU A 876 -3.87 -45.52 -0.40
N GLY A 877 -2.79 -44.74 -0.42
CA GLY A 877 -1.99 -44.50 -1.63
C GLY A 877 -0.63 -43.90 -1.31
N VAL A 878 0.28 -44.02 -2.27
CA VAL A 878 1.61 -43.40 -2.27
C VAL A 878 1.76 -42.68 -3.61
N PHE A 879 2.15 -41.41 -3.57
CA PHE A 879 2.23 -40.52 -4.73
C PHE A 879 3.62 -39.89 -4.85
N ASN A 880 3.82 -39.15 -5.95
CA ASN A 880 5.01 -38.33 -6.23
C ASN A 880 6.33 -39.12 -6.36
N ALA A 881 7.43 -38.40 -6.63
CA ALA A 881 8.76 -39.01 -6.79
C ALA A 881 9.43 -39.27 -5.43
N THR A 882 9.39 -38.26 -4.55
CA THR A 882 9.52 -38.47 -3.11
C THR A 882 8.23 -39.13 -2.60
N PRO A 883 8.27 -40.24 -1.84
CA PRO A 883 7.05 -40.96 -1.46
C PRO A 883 6.12 -40.13 -0.56
N THR A 884 4.99 -39.65 -1.11
CA THR A 884 3.95 -38.97 -0.33
C THR A 884 2.84 -39.94 0.04
N LEU A 885 2.72 -40.25 1.33
CA LEU A 885 1.75 -41.17 1.91
C LEU A 885 0.40 -40.49 2.14
N VAL A 886 -0.69 -41.06 1.64
CA VAL A 886 -2.06 -40.66 2.03
C VAL A 886 -2.64 -41.75 2.93
N ALA A 887 -2.96 -41.41 4.18
CA ALA A 887 -3.44 -42.35 5.19
C ALA A 887 -4.75 -41.91 5.85
N MET A 888 -5.60 -42.89 6.19
CA MET A 888 -6.89 -42.69 6.87
C MET A 888 -7.05 -43.57 8.11
N PRO A 889 -7.90 -43.17 9.08
CA PRO A 889 -8.25 -43.99 10.24
C PRO A 889 -8.75 -45.39 9.88
N ALA A 890 -8.24 -46.42 10.56
CA ALA A 890 -8.60 -47.82 10.36
C ALA A 890 -9.98 -48.21 10.94
N SER A 891 -10.56 -47.37 11.80
CA SER A 891 -11.65 -47.74 12.71
C SER A 891 -12.85 -46.77 12.63
N GLY A 892 -13.92 -47.20 11.96
CA GLY A 892 -15.20 -46.48 11.88
C GLY A 892 -15.98 -46.76 10.59
N ASN A 893 -17.14 -46.11 10.41
CA ASN A 893 -17.87 -46.09 9.12
C ASN A 893 -16.98 -45.54 7.97
N GLU A 894 -15.95 -44.76 8.30
CA GLU A 894 -15.00 -44.20 7.36
C GLU A 894 -14.11 -45.26 6.68
N ALA A 895 -13.93 -46.46 7.25
CA ALA A 895 -13.22 -47.55 6.56
C ALA A 895 -14.07 -48.13 5.41
N THR A 896 -15.39 -48.20 5.59
CA THR A 896 -16.34 -48.52 4.51
C THR A 896 -16.36 -47.39 3.49
N GLN A 897 -16.37 -46.13 3.94
CA GLN A 897 -16.31 -44.96 3.09
C GLN A 897 -14.98 -44.87 2.31
N ALA A 898 -13.86 -45.31 2.87
CA ALA A 898 -12.57 -45.39 2.18
C ALA A 898 -12.57 -46.48 1.12
N LEU A 899 -13.21 -47.64 1.37
CA LEU A 899 -13.45 -48.67 0.36
C LEU A 899 -14.36 -48.18 -0.77
N ASP A 900 -15.44 -47.47 -0.45
CA ASP A 900 -16.33 -46.83 -1.43
C ASP A 900 -15.61 -45.72 -2.22
N THR A 901 -14.73 -44.94 -1.58
CA THR A 901 -13.93 -43.91 -2.26
C THR A 901 -12.84 -44.54 -3.13
N LEU A 902 -12.21 -45.64 -2.72
CA LEU A 902 -11.32 -46.43 -3.59
C LEU A 902 -12.09 -47.00 -4.78
N ALA A 903 -13.30 -47.52 -4.58
CA ALA A 903 -14.16 -48.01 -5.65
C ALA A 903 -14.62 -46.90 -6.62
N ASN A 904 -14.92 -45.70 -6.09
CA ASN A 904 -15.27 -44.52 -6.88
C ASN A 904 -14.05 -43.94 -7.63
N ALA A 905 -12.88 -43.89 -7.00
CA ALA A 905 -11.63 -43.48 -7.62
C ALA A 905 -11.19 -44.46 -8.72
N LEU A 906 -11.30 -45.77 -8.47
CA LEU A 906 -11.09 -46.81 -9.48
C LEU A 906 -12.12 -46.68 -10.62
N SER A 907 -13.39 -46.41 -10.33
CA SER A 907 -14.42 -46.18 -11.35
C SER A 907 -14.14 -44.93 -12.20
N ALA A 908 -13.65 -43.85 -11.57
CA ALA A 908 -13.23 -42.64 -12.27
C ALA A 908 -11.97 -42.87 -13.12
N LEU A 909 -11.02 -43.68 -12.63
CA LEU A 909 -9.82 -44.08 -13.36
C LEU A 909 -10.18 -44.94 -14.59
N VAL A 910 -11.07 -45.92 -14.41
CA VAL A 910 -11.63 -46.75 -15.50
C VAL A 910 -12.39 -45.89 -16.50
N SER A 911 -13.16 -44.89 -16.06
CA SER A 911 -13.83 -43.94 -16.95
C SER A 911 -12.85 -43.11 -17.78
N ARG A 912 -11.77 -42.59 -17.16
CA ARG A 912 -10.67 -41.90 -17.90
C ARG A 912 -9.95 -42.85 -18.86
N PHE A 913 -9.76 -44.11 -18.49
CA PHE A 913 -9.16 -45.13 -19.36
C PHE A 913 -10.05 -45.40 -20.57
N ASN A 914 -11.36 -45.53 -20.38
CA ASN A 914 -12.34 -45.68 -21.46
C ASN A 914 -12.41 -44.45 -22.38
N GLU A 915 -12.28 -43.22 -21.85
CA GLU A 915 -12.14 -42.02 -22.69
C GLU A 915 -10.83 -41.99 -23.48
N PHE A 916 -9.73 -42.47 -22.89
CA PHE A 916 -8.44 -42.57 -23.56
C PHE A 916 -8.48 -43.62 -24.68
N ASP A 917 -9.08 -44.79 -24.42
CA ASP A 917 -9.33 -45.81 -25.43
C ASP A 917 -10.24 -45.29 -26.55
N ALA A 918 -11.32 -44.57 -26.22
CA ALA A 918 -12.18 -43.93 -27.22
C ALA A 918 -11.44 -42.88 -28.08
N LYS A 919 -10.46 -42.17 -27.51
CA LYS A 919 -9.58 -41.23 -28.23
C LYS A 919 -8.56 -41.97 -29.11
N LEU A 920 -7.95 -43.05 -28.62
CA LEU A 920 -7.06 -43.93 -29.39
C LEU A 920 -7.80 -44.59 -30.56
N ASP A 921 -9.01 -45.09 -30.33
CA ASP A 921 -9.87 -45.73 -31.33
C ASP A 921 -10.36 -44.70 -32.39
N LYS A 922 -10.59 -43.44 -31.98
CA LYS A 922 -10.83 -42.33 -32.90
C LYS A 922 -9.56 -41.94 -33.69
N PHE A 923 -8.38 -42.00 -33.08
CA PHE A 923 -7.09 -41.76 -33.74
C PHE A 923 -6.71 -42.90 -34.70
N GLY A 924 -7.00 -44.15 -34.36
CA GLY A 924 -6.86 -45.31 -35.24
C GLY A 924 -7.81 -45.26 -36.45
N ARG A 925 -9.06 -44.82 -36.25
CA ARG A 925 -9.98 -44.49 -37.35
C ARG A 925 -9.48 -43.34 -38.23
N TYR A 926 -8.90 -42.30 -37.63
CA TYR A 926 -8.29 -41.19 -38.38
C TYR A 926 -7.11 -41.67 -39.23
N LEU A 927 -6.17 -42.43 -38.64
CA LEU A 927 -5.04 -43.01 -39.35
C LEU A 927 -5.50 -43.91 -40.50
N SER A 928 -6.42 -44.85 -40.26
CA SER A 928 -6.93 -45.76 -41.30
C SER A 928 -7.80 -45.10 -42.38
N GLN A 929 -8.23 -43.85 -42.19
CA GLN A 929 -8.81 -43.01 -43.24
C GLN A 929 -7.75 -42.24 -44.06
N HIS A 930 -6.54 -42.07 -43.53
CA HIS A 930 -5.44 -41.30 -44.16
C HIS A 930 -4.25 -42.18 -44.59
N THR A 931 -4.28 -43.49 -44.34
CA THR A 931 -3.37 -44.49 -44.93
C THR A 931 -4.10 -45.39 -45.92
N ARG A 932 -4.33 -44.85 -47.13
CA ARG A 932 -4.69 -45.59 -48.35
C ARG A 932 -4.06 -44.96 -49.58
#